data_AF-A0A231PQZ6-F1
#
_entry.id   AF-A0A231PQZ6-F1
#
_cell.length_a   1.000
_cell.length_b   1.000
_cell.length_c   1.000
_cell.angle_alpha   90.00
_cell.angle_beta   90.00
_cell.angle_gamma   90.00
#
_symmetry.space_group_name_H-M   'P 1'
#
loop_
_entity.id
_entity.type
_entity.pdbx_description
1 polymer ?
#
loop_
_entity_poly.entity_id
_entity_poly.type
_entity_poly.pdbx_seq_one_letter_code
_entity_poly.pdbx_strand_id
1 'polypeptide(L)'
;MAQFLRPSTPQFAVDVHQNAYLPEGGREVDAIVTVTATGGPAAGAHPHPAASAHHAAVAIMVDCSGSMGHPPAKLHAARAAAAAAIDAVPDRAYFAVVAGTQHATEVYPGGGTLAVADARTRGEAKWALRTLSAGGGTAIGAWLRLADRLLHSADVETRHGLLLTDGRNENESPEDLRAALDACAGRFTCHVRAVGTDWAAQEVDGIASALQGSAEAMPADPAGAADDITRVITEVTGRGAVDVALRLWTPVGTETVFVRQVLPTVVDLTGRRMEAGPRAGDYPTGSWGGGEQRDYHVRLRVPAADVGLEMLASRVSLVTHASDGSAHPTARGLIRAVWTDDPAASAAIDPRVAHYTGQAELATAIQQGLDARRAGDGAEARARLGRAVQLAGALGEDGISRLLARVVDVVDAATGTVRLKPEAADTDELTLETSSTKTVRVVPYPGATSHGGAPAQHGPPGHGLPGRPGGGGAGHGGEPRFLQAELVEQAPPGREVPLHVRVTRGSGDAGVALRGFPVTAAGARLLITVHAPGLLALGDLQQVLTVHPGQDSHWLQFGLRTMKPGLHTVTVRAFHQGTFLGELRAQVSVQPGTPARDGLPRTAPLTSLAFDPGEVTLQVLKGADGAYSFQLLSETTYAPESFRLLAGDSQGARERIYDELRRTAAAAGQPGGTDQHAARRRLVNLGVQLWATAVPDAVRRQFWEEAGHVTSLTVLGEHDVVPWELLYPLDGHQEGDGFLAEWLPVVRRVFGQDRVRELPLSTAAFVVPPGSPPEAEREVLALRARLGAAVTDGGTLTRRAAVSDLIDEGLHGLLHFACHNSFTSAGSHVTMADGPFDPIDLAYATHSGALRTTHPLIFFNACRSAGEIDWFSTSLGWAPQFLRAGAGAFIGTLWPVRSDSALLFADTFYAQLVTEGRSLGQASLNARRALRDHGGDPTWLAYAVYGSPAARAATPGTSAPRS
;
A
#
# COMPACT_ATOMS: atom_id res chain seq x y z
N MET A 1 -4.79 -32.14 16.93
CA MET A 1 -4.57 -30.75 17.39
C MET A 1 -3.16 -30.64 17.95
N ALA A 2 -2.20 -30.23 17.12
CA ALA A 2 -0.89 -29.78 17.59
C ALA A 2 -0.90 -28.25 17.45
N GLN A 3 -0.78 -27.52 18.56
CA GLN A 3 -0.64 -26.07 18.57
C GLN A 3 0.68 -25.70 17.86
N PHE A 4 0.59 -25.17 16.65
CA PHE A 4 1.73 -24.50 16.00
C PHE A 4 1.92 -23.14 16.66
N LEU A 5 2.65 -23.12 17.77
CA LEU A 5 3.21 -21.89 18.31
C LEU A 5 4.17 -21.31 17.27
N ARG A 6 3.85 -20.12 16.75
CA ARG A 6 4.83 -19.31 16.01
C ARG A 6 6.03 -19.07 16.94
N PRO A 7 7.28 -19.14 16.46
CA PRO A 7 8.41 -18.75 17.28
C PRO A 7 8.22 -17.29 17.74
N SER A 8 8.41 -17.05 19.04
CA SER A 8 8.26 -15.75 19.68
C SER A 8 9.44 -14.80 19.42
N THR A 9 10.53 -15.30 18.85
CA THR A 9 11.75 -14.55 18.51
C THR A 9 11.87 -14.28 17.01
N PRO A 10 12.33 -13.08 16.61
CA PRO A 10 12.60 -12.76 15.20
C PRO A 10 13.69 -13.68 14.63
N GLN A 11 13.46 -14.18 13.42
CA GLN A 11 14.44 -14.95 12.64
C GLN A 11 15.16 -14.01 11.67
N PHE A 12 16.48 -14.08 11.63
CA PHE A 12 17.29 -13.22 10.79
C PHE A 12 17.78 -13.94 9.54
N ALA A 13 17.85 -13.21 8.43
CA ALA A 13 18.53 -13.61 7.19
C ALA A 13 19.61 -12.58 6.84
N VAL A 14 20.71 -13.03 6.26
CA VAL A 14 21.85 -12.21 5.83
C VAL A 14 22.17 -12.52 4.38
N ASP A 15 22.09 -11.53 3.51
CA ASP A 15 22.51 -11.58 2.12
C ASP A 15 23.73 -10.66 1.90
N VAL A 16 24.69 -11.09 1.08
CA VAL A 16 25.90 -10.31 0.76
C VAL A 16 25.92 -10.01 -0.74
N HIS A 17 25.95 -8.73 -1.08
CA HIS A 17 26.08 -8.22 -2.44
C HIS A 17 27.45 -7.58 -2.63
N GLN A 18 28.19 -8.01 -3.65
CA GLN A 18 29.56 -7.54 -3.93
C GLN A 18 29.97 -7.92 -5.36
N ASN A 19 30.92 -7.18 -5.93
CA ASN A 19 31.82 -7.79 -6.92
C ASN A 19 32.94 -8.52 -6.16
N ALA A 20 33.08 -9.83 -6.37
CA ALA A 20 34.14 -10.61 -5.74
C ALA A 20 35.49 -10.52 -6.47
N TYR A 21 35.50 -10.02 -7.70
CA TYR A 21 36.69 -10.00 -8.55
C TYR A 21 37.51 -8.72 -8.36
N LEU A 22 38.80 -8.89 -8.03
CA LEU A 22 39.77 -7.81 -7.91
C LEU A 22 40.78 -7.88 -9.06
N PRO A 23 41.26 -6.73 -9.58
CA PRO A 23 42.36 -6.73 -10.54
C PRO A 23 43.66 -7.21 -9.88
N GLU A 24 44.66 -7.57 -10.69
CA GLU A 24 46.00 -7.89 -10.20
C GLU A 24 46.53 -6.80 -9.25
N GLY A 25 46.95 -7.20 -8.05
CA GLY A 25 47.39 -6.27 -7.00
C GLY A 25 46.29 -5.49 -6.27
N GLY A 26 45.01 -5.65 -6.64
CA GLY A 26 43.87 -5.07 -5.97
C GLY A 26 43.74 -5.53 -4.52
N ARG A 27 43.34 -4.63 -3.61
CA ARG A 27 43.30 -4.90 -2.16
C ARG A 27 42.03 -4.45 -1.46
N GLU A 28 41.14 -3.73 -2.13
CA GLU A 28 39.93 -3.18 -1.50
C GLU A 28 38.70 -4.00 -1.93
N VAL A 29 37.93 -4.45 -0.95
CA VAL A 29 36.70 -5.22 -1.16
C VAL A 29 35.54 -4.45 -0.55
N ASP A 30 34.55 -4.15 -1.38
CA ASP A 30 33.29 -3.52 -0.98
C ASP A 30 32.15 -4.54 -1.01
N ALA A 31 31.37 -4.59 0.08
CA ALA A 31 30.20 -5.45 0.16
C ALA A 31 29.03 -4.74 0.86
N ILE A 32 27.82 -4.96 0.34
CA ILE A 32 26.57 -4.60 1.00
C ILE A 32 26.00 -5.85 1.66
N VAL A 33 25.91 -5.82 2.98
CA VAL A 33 25.30 -6.86 3.81
C VAL A 33 23.86 -6.45 4.10
N THR A 34 22.90 -7.10 3.47
CA THR A 34 21.47 -6.92 3.74
C THR A 34 21.06 -7.85 4.86
N VAL A 35 20.51 -7.30 5.93
CA VAL A 35 19.97 -8.03 7.07
C VAL A 35 18.45 -7.89 7.09
N THR A 36 17.73 -9.01 7.12
CA THR A 36 16.26 -9.03 7.19
C THR A 36 15.79 -9.79 8.42
N ALA A 37 14.93 -9.17 9.23
CA ALA A 37 14.25 -9.81 10.34
C ALA A 37 12.84 -10.28 9.91
N THR A 38 12.52 -11.56 10.11
CA THR A 38 11.24 -12.19 9.75
C THR A 38 10.64 -12.91 10.94
N GLY A 39 9.33 -12.78 11.15
CA GLY A 39 8.67 -13.32 12.34
C GLY A 39 8.91 -12.50 13.61
N GLY A 40 8.09 -12.73 14.62
CA GLY A 40 7.85 -11.83 15.76
C GLY A 40 6.38 -11.39 15.80
N PRO A 41 5.81 -11.07 16.98
CA PRO A 41 4.43 -10.60 17.03
C PRO A 41 4.30 -9.32 16.20
N ALA A 42 3.31 -9.28 15.31
CA ALA A 42 2.98 -8.04 14.61
C ALA A 42 2.59 -6.98 15.64
N ALA A 43 3.07 -5.75 15.48
CA ALA A 43 2.50 -4.60 16.17
C ALA A 43 1.00 -4.55 15.82
N GLY A 44 0.14 -4.91 16.79
CA GLY A 44 -1.31 -5.01 16.62
C GLY A 44 -1.94 -6.38 16.94
N ALA A 45 -1.17 -7.41 17.31
CA ALA A 45 -1.78 -8.64 17.83
C ALA A 45 -2.23 -8.46 19.29
N HIS A 46 -3.55 -8.52 19.56
CA HIS A 46 -4.07 -8.55 20.92
C HIS A 46 -3.48 -9.73 21.73
N PRO A 47 -3.02 -9.53 22.97
CA PRO A 47 -2.37 -10.58 23.74
C PRO A 47 -3.38 -11.51 24.44
N HIS A 48 -3.02 -12.79 24.53
CA HIS A 48 -3.53 -13.69 25.57
C HIS A 48 -3.06 -13.22 26.96
N PRO A 49 -3.89 -13.31 28.00
CA PRO A 49 -3.58 -12.78 29.33
C PRO A 49 -2.79 -13.81 30.14
N ALA A 50 -1.46 -13.89 29.97
CA ALA A 50 -0.56 -14.41 31.00
C ALA A 50 0.91 -14.24 30.59
N ALA A 51 1.72 -13.77 31.55
CA ALA A 51 3.18 -13.65 31.58
C ALA A 51 3.79 -12.31 31.09
N SER A 52 4.43 -11.63 32.05
CA SER A 52 5.17 -10.36 32.01
C SER A 52 4.37 -9.08 31.73
N ALA A 53 4.15 -8.31 32.79
CA ALA A 53 3.65 -6.95 32.75
C ALA A 53 4.84 -6.00 32.93
N HIS A 54 4.88 -4.89 32.19
CA HIS A 54 5.94 -3.87 32.21
C HIS A 54 7.21 -4.20 31.39
N HIS A 55 7.13 -4.24 30.05
CA HIS A 55 8.31 -4.55 29.18
C HIS A 55 9.17 -3.33 28.79
N ALA A 56 8.72 -2.09 29.02
CA ALA A 56 9.42 -0.89 28.55
C ALA A 56 9.37 0.27 29.56
N ALA A 57 10.41 1.12 29.55
CA ALA A 57 10.49 2.39 30.27
C ALA A 57 10.90 3.53 29.32
N VAL A 58 10.18 4.66 29.40
CA VAL A 58 10.39 5.84 28.53
C VAL A 58 10.63 7.11 29.34
N ALA A 59 11.75 7.80 29.13
CA ALA A 59 12.04 9.11 29.72
C ALA A 59 11.85 10.22 28.67
N ILE A 60 10.89 11.11 28.88
CA ILE A 60 10.56 12.22 27.97
C ILE A 60 11.25 13.48 28.51
N MET A 61 12.31 13.92 27.84
CA MET A 61 13.12 15.08 28.20
C MET A 61 12.70 16.28 27.35
N VAL A 62 12.18 17.33 28.01
CA VAL A 62 11.68 18.54 27.36
C VAL A 62 12.57 19.73 27.71
N ASP A 63 13.17 20.33 26.69
CA ASP A 63 13.93 21.56 26.81
C ASP A 63 13.04 22.71 27.29
N CYS A 64 13.46 23.33 28.39
CA CYS A 64 12.81 24.47 29.03
C CYS A 64 13.77 25.66 29.12
N SER A 65 14.82 25.72 28.31
CA SER A 65 15.78 26.84 28.25
C SER A 65 15.11 28.17 27.83
N GLY A 66 15.83 29.28 27.98
CA GLY A 66 15.31 30.61 27.63
C GLY A 66 14.93 30.78 26.14
N SER A 67 15.63 30.08 25.23
CA SER A 67 15.38 30.09 23.78
C SER A 67 14.02 29.49 23.42
N MET A 68 13.57 28.48 24.17
CA MET A 68 12.25 27.86 24.01
C MET A 68 11.08 28.84 24.22
N GLY A 69 11.33 29.97 24.87
CA GLY A 69 10.35 31.05 25.07
C GLY A 69 10.22 32.01 23.89
N HIS A 70 11.13 31.97 22.91
CA HIS A 70 11.22 32.94 21.82
C HIS A 70 11.47 32.24 20.46
N PRO A 71 10.43 32.04 19.62
CA PRO A 71 9.03 32.38 19.88
C PRO A 71 8.36 31.40 20.87
N PRO A 72 7.32 31.82 21.61
CA PRO A 72 6.59 30.94 22.56
C PRO A 72 6.00 29.67 21.93
N ALA A 73 5.85 29.67 20.61
CA ALA A 73 5.41 28.51 19.83
C ALA A 73 6.34 27.29 20.00
N LYS A 74 7.65 27.48 20.21
CA LYS A 74 8.61 26.37 20.41
C LYS A 74 8.27 25.53 21.64
N LEU A 75 8.13 26.18 22.80
CA LEU A 75 7.75 25.48 24.03
C LEU A 75 6.33 24.90 23.96
N HIS A 76 5.40 25.57 23.25
CA HIS A 76 4.06 25.02 23.04
C HIS A 76 4.10 23.72 22.22
N ALA A 77 4.87 23.72 21.12
CA ALA A 77 5.06 22.55 20.27
C ALA A 77 5.73 21.40 21.03
N ALA A 78 6.78 21.68 21.81
CA ALA A 78 7.45 20.67 22.62
C ALA A 78 6.53 20.03 23.68
N ARG A 79 5.62 20.81 24.30
CA ARG A 79 4.61 20.26 25.23
C ARG A 79 3.59 19.39 24.52
N ALA A 80 3.14 19.79 23.32
CA ALA A 80 2.20 19.01 22.53
C ALA A 80 2.84 17.67 22.10
N ALA A 81 4.09 17.71 21.63
CA ALA A 81 4.89 16.53 21.32
C ALA A 81 5.08 15.62 22.55
N ALA A 82 5.45 16.18 23.70
CA ALA A 82 5.57 15.41 24.93
C ALA A 82 4.23 14.79 25.39
N ALA A 83 3.11 15.48 25.18
CA ALA A 83 1.78 14.93 25.48
C ALA A 83 1.42 13.76 24.55
N ALA A 84 1.76 13.84 23.26
CA ALA A 84 1.62 12.74 22.31
C ALA A 84 2.50 11.54 22.70
N ALA A 85 3.74 11.79 23.14
CA ALA A 85 4.61 10.73 23.67
C ALA A 85 3.96 10.00 24.85
N ILE A 86 3.40 10.74 25.83
CA ILE A 86 2.70 10.17 26.99
C ILE A 86 1.52 9.28 26.57
N ASP A 87 0.76 9.69 25.54
CA ASP A 87 -0.36 8.90 25.02
C ASP A 87 0.10 7.63 24.30
N ALA A 88 1.21 7.70 23.60
CA ALA A 88 1.77 6.60 22.83
C ALA A 88 2.45 5.53 23.69
N VAL A 89 2.84 5.84 24.93
CA VAL A 89 3.42 4.85 25.85
C VAL A 89 2.38 3.75 26.11
N PRO A 90 2.69 2.46 25.87
CA PRO A 90 1.73 1.37 26.05
C PRO A 90 1.17 1.27 27.47
N ASP A 91 -0.07 0.79 27.60
CA ASP A 91 -0.67 0.54 28.91
C ASP A 91 0.24 -0.36 29.75
N ARG A 92 0.43 0.04 31.01
CA ARG A 92 1.33 -0.60 31.98
C ARG A 92 2.83 -0.46 31.66
N ALA A 93 3.28 0.23 30.63
CA ALA A 93 4.71 0.57 30.52
C ALA A 93 5.09 1.66 31.54
N TYR A 94 6.38 1.85 31.78
CA TYR A 94 6.88 2.88 32.69
C TYR A 94 7.21 4.17 31.93
N PHE A 95 6.98 5.33 32.53
CA PHE A 95 7.43 6.60 31.98
C PHE A 95 7.74 7.67 33.02
N ALA A 96 8.55 8.65 32.63
CA ALA A 96 8.79 9.88 33.38
C ALA A 96 8.96 11.08 32.45
N VAL A 97 8.72 12.27 32.99
CA VAL A 97 8.91 13.56 32.31
C VAL A 97 10.01 14.34 33.00
N VAL A 98 11.00 14.78 32.23
CA VAL A 98 12.15 15.57 32.70
C VAL A 98 12.13 16.94 32.02
N ALA A 99 12.23 18.00 32.80
CA ALA A 99 12.49 19.35 32.30
C ALA A 99 13.99 19.61 32.27
N GLY A 100 14.48 20.02 31.10
CA GLY A 100 15.88 20.34 30.86
C GLY A 100 16.16 21.84 30.86
N THR A 101 17.15 22.27 31.63
CA THR A 101 17.78 23.60 31.57
C THR A 101 19.31 23.45 31.74
N GLN A 102 20.03 24.36 32.42
CA GLN A 102 21.37 24.04 32.93
C GLN A 102 21.36 22.95 34.03
N HIS A 103 20.16 22.57 34.48
CA HIS A 103 19.90 21.46 35.39
C HIS A 103 18.82 20.54 34.82
N ALA A 104 18.81 19.28 35.25
CA ALA A 104 17.74 18.34 34.93
C ALA A 104 16.79 18.22 36.13
N THR A 105 15.49 18.44 35.91
CA THR A 105 14.47 18.32 36.96
C THR A 105 13.44 17.28 36.56
N GLU A 106 13.16 16.33 37.45
CA GLU A 106 12.04 15.39 37.29
C GLU A 106 10.72 16.13 37.56
N VAL A 107 9.86 16.21 36.54
CA VAL A 107 8.59 16.94 36.58
C VAL A 107 7.44 16.01 36.98
N TYR A 108 7.52 14.75 36.53
CA TYR A 108 6.55 13.71 36.86
C TYR A 108 7.23 12.33 36.73
N PRO A 109 6.94 11.36 37.62
CA PRO A 109 6.08 11.45 38.80
C PRO A 109 6.71 12.18 40.00
N GLY A 110 8.03 12.34 40.02
CA GLY A 110 8.79 12.86 41.14
C GLY A 110 9.36 11.74 42.03
N GLY A 111 10.38 12.09 42.82
CA GLY A 111 10.95 11.20 43.84
C GLY A 111 11.92 10.13 43.30
N GLY A 112 12.42 10.27 42.07
CA GLY A 112 13.37 9.34 41.47
C GLY A 112 12.73 8.03 41.02
N THR A 113 11.45 8.05 40.65
CA THR A 113 10.68 6.85 40.28
C THR A 113 10.04 7.00 38.89
N LEU A 114 9.54 5.90 38.34
CA LEU A 114 8.79 5.91 37.09
C LEU A 114 7.30 5.68 37.36
N ALA A 115 6.45 6.38 36.61
CA ALA A 115 5.01 6.19 36.66
C ALA A 115 4.60 5.01 35.78
N VAL A 116 3.59 4.24 36.19
CA VAL A 116 2.96 3.22 35.35
C VAL A 116 1.94 3.91 34.44
N ALA A 117 2.03 3.71 33.13
CA ALA A 117 1.12 4.29 32.16
C ALA A 117 -0.30 3.71 32.29
N ASP A 118 -1.22 4.57 32.71
CA ASP A 118 -2.66 4.33 32.78
C ASP A 118 -3.41 5.65 32.50
N ALA A 119 -4.74 5.61 32.38
CA ALA A 119 -5.53 6.79 32.07
C ALA A 119 -5.35 7.94 33.10
N ARG A 120 -5.11 7.61 34.38
CA ARG A 120 -4.92 8.59 35.45
C ARG A 120 -3.53 9.21 35.39
N THR A 121 -2.47 8.41 35.33
CA THR A 121 -1.08 8.91 35.30
C THR A 121 -0.77 9.69 34.03
N ARG A 122 -1.35 9.30 32.89
CA ARG A 122 -1.29 10.10 31.65
C ARG A 122 -1.93 11.47 31.83
N GLY A 123 -3.11 11.54 32.46
CA GLY A 123 -3.80 12.80 32.74
C GLY A 123 -3.00 13.73 33.67
N GLU A 124 -2.40 13.17 34.73
CA GLU A 124 -1.55 13.89 35.69
C GLU A 124 -0.27 14.42 35.04
N ALA A 125 0.43 13.58 34.26
CA ALA A 125 1.65 13.97 33.56
C ALA A 125 1.40 15.09 32.54
N LYS A 126 0.29 15.02 31.79
CA LYS A 126 -0.11 16.12 30.89
C LYS A 126 -0.46 17.40 31.64
N TRP A 127 -0.96 17.30 32.88
CA TRP A 127 -1.16 18.47 33.73
C TRP A 127 0.17 19.08 34.14
N ALA A 128 1.15 18.26 34.53
CA ALA A 128 2.51 18.71 34.85
C ALA A 128 3.24 19.34 33.64
N LEU A 129 3.03 18.83 32.42
CA LEU A 129 3.57 19.47 31.20
C LEU A 129 3.08 20.91 31.01
N ARG A 130 1.84 21.23 31.43
CA ARG A 130 1.30 22.60 31.31
C ARG A 130 1.99 23.59 32.25
N THR A 131 2.62 23.14 33.33
CA THR A 131 3.31 24.01 34.29
C THR A 131 4.76 24.30 33.91
N LEU A 132 5.28 23.69 32.85
CA LEU A 132 6.61 24.02 32.34
C LEU A 132 6.69 25.51 31.97
N SER A 133 7.89 26.08 31.97
CA SER A 133 8.14 27.47 31.57
C SER A 133 9.55 27.59 31.03
N ALA A 134 9.75 28.43 30.00
CA ALA A 134 11.08 28.70 29.45
C ALA A 134 11.89 29.58 30.41
N GLY A 135 13.12 29.17 30.72
CA GLY A 135 14.06 29.93 31.52
C GLY A 135 15.31 29.12 31.87
N GLY A 136 16.48 29.78 31.89
CA GLY A 136 17.77 29.12 32.14
C GLY A 136 18.53 28.79 30.86
N GLY A 137 19.65 28.10 31.03
CA GLY A 137 20.54 27.61 29.97
C GLY A 137 20.24 26.19 29.53
N THR A 138 21.18 25.56 28.82
CA THR A 138 21.06 24.23 28.22
C THR A 138 22.28 23.37 28.57
N ALA A 139 22.06 22.27 29.32
CA ALA A 139 23.09 21.29 29.70
C ALA A 139 22.58 19.85 29.47
N ILE A 140 22.60 19.40 28.22
CA ILE A 140 21.98 18.14 27.78
C ILE A 140 22.56 16.92 28.51
N GLY A 141 23.87 16.90 28.78
CA GLY A 141 24.52 15.81 29.50
C GLY A 141 23.94 15.58 30.90
N ALA A 142 23.48 16.64 31.58
CA ALA A 142 22.80 16.52 32.88
C ALA A 142 21.44 15.81 32.74
N TRP A 143 20.73 16.06 31.64
CA TRP A 143 19.40 15.49 31.37
C TRP A 143 19.51 14.00 31.07
N LEU A 144 20.49 13.63 30.23
CA LEU A 144 20.80 12.24 29.89
C LEU A 144 21.17 11.42 31.13
N ARG A 145 21.99 11.97 32.04
CA ARG A 145 22.35 11.30 33.30
C ARG A 145 21.13 11.12 34.23
N LEU A 146 20.20 12.07 34.27
CA LEU A 146 18.97 11.91 35.05
C LEU A 146 18.05 10.86 34.43
N ALA A 147 17.87 10.89 33.11
CA ALA A 147 17.11 9.89 32.37
C ALA A 147 17.68 8.48 32.58
N ASP A 148 19.00 8.30 32.51
CA ASP A 148 19.66 7.03 32.82
C ASP A 148 19.28 6.52 34.21
N ARG A 149 19.39 7.36 35.25
CA ARG A 149 19.03 6.96 36.62
C ARG A 149 17.56 6.56 36.74
N LEU A 150 16.64 7.31 36.12
CA LEU A 150 15.22 7.01 36.16
C LEU A 150 14.90 5.70 35.42
N LEU A 151 15.42 5.51 34.21
CA LEU A 151 15.20 4.32 33.39
C LEU A 151 15.76 3.04 34.04
N HIS A 152 16.79 3.15 34.87
CA HIS A 152 17.37 2.04 35.62
C HIS A 152 16.72 1.79 36.99
N SER A 153 15.74 2.60 37.39
CA SER A 153 14.91 2.32 38.58
C SER A 153 13.91 1.19 38.35
N ALA A 154 13.64 0.83 37.08
CA ALA A 154 12.78 -0.29 36.70
C ALA A 154 13.56 -1.42 36.00
N ASP A 155 13.15 -2.65 36.30
CA ASP A 155 13.63 -3.85 35.63
C ASP A 155 12.75 -4.12 34.40
N VAL A 156 13.23 -3.67 33.24
CA VAL A 156 12.52 -3.74 31.95
C VAL A 156 13.49 -4.16 30.85
N GLU A 157 12.94 -4.77 29.79
CA GLU A 157 13.70 -5.18 28.61
C GLU A 157 14.10 -3.97 27.76
N THR A 158 13.23 -2.96 27.65
CA THR A 158 13.48 -1.79 26.80
C THR A 158 13.55 -0.50 27.60
N ARG A 159 14.65 0.25 27.43
CA ARG A 159 14.86 1.58 28.02
C ARG A 159 15.06 2.60 26.92
N HIS A 160 14.23 3.64 26.91
CA HIS A 160 14.23 4.64 25.85
C HIS A 160 14.15 6.07 26.39
N GLY A 161 14.90 6.99 25.79
CA GLY A 161 14.83 8.43 26.01
C GLY A 161 14.31 9.16 24.77
N LEU A 162 13.40 10.11 24.95
CA LEU A 162 12.97 11.04 23.91
C LEU A 162 13.44 12.44 24.30
N LEU A 163 14.34 13.04 23.52
CA LEU A 163 14.89 14.37 23.75
C LEU A 163 14.25 15.40 22.81
N LEU A 164 13.54 16.39 23.36
CA LEU A 164 12.96 17.51 22.60
C LEU A 164 13.75 18.78 22.93
N THR A 165 14.46 19.38 21.97
CA THR A 165 15.34 20.55 22.19
C THR A 165 15.34 21.52 21.01
N ASP A 166 15.39 22.84 21.24
CA ASP A 166 15.55 23.85 20.16
C ASP A 166 17.00 24.26 19.89
N GLY A 167 17.91 23.75 20.72
CA GLY A 167 19.32 23.56 20.40
C GLY A 167 20.33 24.60 20.89
N ARG A 168 21.57 24.12 20.82
CA ARG A 168 22.88 24.56 21.34
C ARG A 168 23.07 24.31 22.83
N ASN A 169 23.91 23.33 23.14
CA ASN A 169 24.38 23.03 24.50
C ASN A 169 25.40 24.08 24.96
N GLU A 170 24.97 25.32 25.14
CA GLU A 170 25.85 26.48 25.40
C GLU A 170 26.38 26.52 26.84
N ASN A 171 25.83 25.72 27.75
CA ASN A 171 26.14 25.77 29.18
C ASN A 171 26.82 24.50 29.71
N GLU A 172 27.33 23.66 28.82
CA GLU A 172 28.14 22.48 29.12
C GLU A 172 29.31 22.40 28.12
N SER A 173 30.48 21.94 28.58
CA SER A 173 31.62 21.77 27.68
C SER A 173 31.42 20.55 26.76
N PRO A 174 31.98 20.53 25.54
CA PRO A 174 31.93 19.35 24.67
C PRO A 174 32.52 18.09 25.32
N GLU A 175 33.51 18.25 26.22
CA GLU A 175 34.11 17.16 26.99
C GLU A 175 33.15 16.58 28.03
N ASP A 176 32.39 17.43 28.72
CA ASP A 176 31.39 17.01 29.71
C ASP A 176 30.21 16.28 29.06
N LEU A 177 29.74 16.78 27.90
CA LEU A 177 28.71 16.13 27.10
C LEU A 177 29.20 14.77 26.61
N ARG A 178 30.44 14.69 26.10
CA ARG A 178 31.04 13.43 25.67
C ARG A 178 31.15 12.43 26.81
N ALA A 179 31.58 12.86 28.01
CA ALA A 179 31.62 12.01 29.19
C ALA A 179 30.22 11.52 29.61
N ALA A 180 29.18 12.36 29.46
CA ALA A 180 27.80 11.95 29.72
C ALA A 180 27.31 10.91 28.69
N LEU A 181 27.62 11.10 27.41
CA LEU A 181 27.29 10.15 26.34
C LEU A 181 28.00 8.80 26.53
N ASP A 182 29.30 8.82 26.84
CA ASP A 182 30.08 7.60 27.11
C ASP A 182 29.52 6.85 28.33
N ALA A 183 29.05 7.56 29.36
CA ALA A 183 28.43 6.95 30.53
C ALA A 183 27.03 6.36 30.25
N CYS A 184 26.31 6.89 29.26
CA CYS A 184 24.96 6.46 28.90
C CYS A 184 24.92 5.43 27.75
N ALA A 185 25.98 5.36 26.94
CA ALA A 185 26.07 4.50 25.77
C ALA A 185 25.83 3.02 26.14
N GLY A 186 24.95 2.36 25.37
CA GLY A 186 24.56 0.96 25.59
C GLY A 186 23.64 0.70 26.79
N ARG A 187 23.28 1.72 27.57
CA ARG A 187 22.39 1.58 28.73
C ARG A 187 20.92 1.88 28.41
N PHE A 188 20.69 2.82 27.51
CA PHE A 188 19.37 3.11 26.93
C PHE A 188 19.53 3.69 25.53
N THR A 189 18.47 3.64 24.73
CA THR A 189 18.44 4.27 23.40
C THR A 189 17.84 5.67 23.48
N CYS A 190 18.26 6.62 22.65
CA CYS A 190 17.73 7.98 22.69
C CYS A 190 17.41 8.55 21.30
N HIS A 191 16.15 8.93 21.07
CA HIS A 191 15.72 9.67 19.88
C HIS A 191 15.67 11.17 20.19
N VAL A 192 16.16 11.98 19.24
CA VAL A 192 16.20 13.43 19.36
C VAL A 192 15.24 14.06 18.36
N ARG A 193 14.44 15.04 18.80
CA ARG A 193 13.61 15.89 17.96
C ARG A 193 13.95 17.34 18.18
N ALA A 194 14.44 17.95 17.10
CA ALA A 194 14.90 19.32 17.13
C ALA A 194 13.76 20.31 16.86
N VAL A 195 13.51 21.24 17.76
CA VAL A 195 12.37 22.16 17.74
C VAL A 195 12.79 23.48 17.10
N GLY A 196 12.12 23.91 16.03
CA GLY A 196 12.48 25.15 15.34
C GLY A 196 13.75 25.02 14.49
N THR A 197 14.54 26.09 14.39
CA THR A 197 15.63 26.23 13.40
C THR A 197 17.00 26.56 13.97
N ASP A 198 17.12 26.79 15.28
CA ASP A 198 18.34 27.40 15.87
C ASP A 198 19.35 26.37 16.40
N TRP A 199 19.10 25.09 16.16
CA TRP A 199 19.89 23.96 16.63
C TRP A 199 21.06 23.60 15.71
N ALA A 200 22.09 22.97 16.27
CA ALA A 200 23.25 22.49 15.53
C ALA A 200 23.06 21.01 15.14
N ALA A 201 22.92 20.74 13.84
CA ALA A 201 22.69 19.38 13.31
C ALA A 201 23.74 18.37 13.78
N GLN A 202 25.02 18.75 13.74
CA GLN A 202 26.13 17.89 14.17
C GLN A 202 26.05 17.49 15.65
N GLU A 203 25.52 18.37 16.52
CA GLU A 203 25.41 18.10 17.96
C GLU A 203 24.27 17.14 18.26
N VAL A 204 23.09 17.37 17.67
CA VAL A 204 21.91 16.48 17.83
C VAL A 204 22.14 15.11 17.20
N ASP A 205 22.78 15.07 16.01
CA ASP A 205 23.18 13.84 15.35
C ASP A 205 24.21 13.08 16.18
N GLY A 206 25.14 13.80 16.83
CA GLY A 206 26.13 13.22 17.73
C GLY A 206 25.49 12.52 18.93
N ILE A 207 24.49 13.16 19.57
CA ILE A 207 23.75 12.59 20.70
C ILE A 207 22.96 11.35 20.27
N ALA A 208 22.14 11.46 19.22
CA ALA A 208 21.33 10.36 18.72
C ALA A 208 22.21 9.18 18.27
N SER A 209 23.32 9.47 17.58
CA SER A 209 24.29 8.46 17.14
C SER A 209 24.91 7.72 18.32
N ALA A 210 25.38 8.42 19.34
CA ALA A 210 26.01 7.82 20.52
C ALA A 210 25.03 6.93 21.31
N LEU A 211 23.75 7.28 21.33
CA LEU A 211 22.69 6.57 22.05
C LEU A 211 21.77 5.75 21.13
N GLN A 212 22.27 5.35 19.95
CA GLN A 212 21.58 4.42 19.05
C GLN A 212 20.12 4.80 18.69
N GLY A 213 19.85 6.09 18.48
CA GLY A 213 18.58 6.58 17.93
C GLY A 213 18.76 7.48 16.71
N SER A 214 17.68 8.11 16.27
CA SER A 214 17.68 9.11 15.20
C SER A 214 17.51 10.54 15.73
N ALA A 215 18.11 11.49 15.01
CA ALA A 215 17.85 12.91 15.17
C ALA A 215 17.08 13.40 13.93
N GLU A 216 15.95 14.06 14.16
CA GLU A 216 15.13 14.63 13.09
C GLU A 216 14.60 16.00 13.51
N ALA A 217 14.46 16.91 12.54
CA ALA A 217 13.73 18.15 12.74
C ALA A 217 12.27 17.82 13.07
N MET A 218 11.74 18.41 14.14
CA MET A 218 10.34 18.25 14.50
C MET A 218 9.48 18.98 13.47
N PRO A 219 8.43 18.34 12.91
CA PRO A 219 7.50 19.01 12.02
C PRO A 219 6.96 20.30 12.63
N ALA A 220 6.85 21.34 11.80
CA ALA A 220 6.39 22.65 12.24
C ALA A 220 4.90 22.66 12.61
N ASP A 221 4.10 21.76 12.02
CA ASP A 221 2.69 21.62 12.33
C ASP A 221 2.47 20.64 13.51
N PRO A 222 1.53 20.95 14.43
CA PRO A 222 1.32 20.13 15.63
C PRO A 222 0.85 18.69 15.36
N ALA A 223 0.15 18.44 14.26
CA ALA A 223 -0.36 17.10 13.93
C ALA A 223 0.78 16.18 13.46
N GLY A 224 1.60 16.66 12.52
CA GLY A 224 2.80 15.97 12.07
C GLY A 224 3.80 15.73 13.20
N ALA A 225 3.96 16.68 14.13
CA ALA A 225 4.80 16.50 15.31
C ALA A 225 4.25 15.38 16.22
N ALA A 226 2.94 15.33 16.46
CA ALA A 226 2.33 14.27 17.26
C ALA A 226 2.46 12.89 16.59
N ASP A 227 2.25 12.81 15.27
CA ASP A 227 2.36 11.57 14.49
C ASP A 227 3.80 11.02 14.50
N ASP A 228 4.79 11.90 14.30
CA ASP A 228 6.20 11.53 14.34
C ASP A 228 6.61 11.00 15.73
N ILE A 229 6.20 11.67 16.80
CA ILE A 229 6.48 11.22 18.17
C ILE A 229 5.78 9.89 18.49
N THR A 230 4.52 9.75 18.09
CA THR A 230 3.74 8.52 18.31
C THR A 230 4.40 7.35 17.59
N ARG A 231 4.88 7.56 16.36
CA ARG A 231 5.64 6.57 15.60
C ARG A 231 6.90 6.13 16.36
N VAL A 232 7.72 7.08 16.82
CA VAL A 232 8.96 6.78 17.56
C VAL A 232 8.67 5.96 18.81
N ILE A 233 7.70 6.38 19.63
CA ILE A 233 7.36 5.66 20.87
C ILE A 233 6.78 4.26 20.58
N THR A 234 5.96 4.12 19.54
CA THR A 234 5.39 2.81 19.17
C THR A 234 6.46 1.86 18.64
N GLU A 235 7.41 2.37 17.86
CA GLU A 235 8.54 1.61 17.32
C GLU A 235 9.45 1.08 18.43
N VAL A 236 9.83 1.94 19.38
CA VAL A 236 10.74 1.56 20.46
C VAL A 236 10.08 0.71 21.55
N THR A 237 8.77 0.84 21.77
CA THR A 237 8.05 0.09 22.83
C THR A 237 7.34 -1.18 22.32
N GLY A 238 7.43 -1.48 21.02
CA GLY A 238 6.86 -2.69 20.42
C GLY A 238 7.47 -3.98 20.97
N ARG A 239 6.64 -5.00 21.23
CA ARG A 239 7.10 -6.31 21.72
C ARG A 239 7.95 -7.02 20.64
N GLY A 240 9.13 -7.52 21.03
CA GLY A 240 9.95 -8.42 20.20
C GLY A 240 11.31 -7.88 19.74
N ALA A 241 11.71 -6.69 20.19
CA ALA A 241 13.04 -6.13 19.97
C ALA A 241 14.13 -7.02 20.61
N VAL A 242 14.92 -7.69 19.76
CA VAL A 242 16.14 -8.40 20.21
C VAL A 242 17.33 -7.50 19.91
N ASP A 243 18.24 -7.35 20.86
CA ASP A 243 19.51 -6.64 20.64
C ASP A 243 20.45 -7.51 19.80
N VAL A 244 20.87 -6.96 18.66
CA VAL A 244 21.66 -7.69 17.66
C VAL A 244 22.96 -6.95 17.39
N ALA A 245 24.05 -7.72 17.35
CA ALA A 245 25.34 -7.26 16.86
C ALA A 245 25.66 -7.88 15.49
N LEU A 246 26.25 -7.09 14.61
CA LEU A 246 26.88 -7.55 13.37
C LEU A 246 28.32 -7.94 13.68
N ARG A 247 28.60 -9.23 13.79
CA ARG A 247 29.94 -9.77 14.04
C ARG A 247 30.70 -9.94 12.74
N LEU A 248 31.84 -9.27 12.62
CA LEU A 248 32.79 -9.48 11.52
C LEU A 248 34.00 -10.27 12.02
N TRP A 249 34.23 -11.43 11.40
CA TRP A 249 35.48 -12.17 11.55
C TRP A 249 36.37 -11.95 10.32
N THR A 250 37.64 -11.62 10.52
CA THR A 250 38.61 -11.42 9.43
C THR A 250 39.77 -12.41 9.50
N PRO A 251 40.31 -12.89 8.35
CA PRO A 251 41.52 -13.70 8.31
C PRO A 251 42.77 -12.85 8.61
N VAL A 252 43.93 -13.51 8.79
CA VAL A 252 45.19 -12.79 9.02
C VAL A 252 45.51 -11.88 7.83
N GLY A 253 45.91 -10.65 8.12
CA GLY A 253 46.28 -9.66 7.10
C GLY A 253 45.10 -8.92 6.46
N THR A 254 43.86 -9.19 6.86
CA THR A 254 42.69 -8.40 6.44
C THR A 254 42.27 -7.40 7.51
N GLU A 255 42.12 -6.14 7.11
CA GLU A 255 41.72 -5.02 7.95
C GLU A 255 40.32 -4.54 7.57
N THR A 256 39.47 -4.26 8.56
CA THR A 256 38.18 -3.60 8.34
C THR A 256 38.39 -2.10 8.23
N VAL A 257 38.18 -1.53 7.05
CA VAL A 257 38.34 -0.08 6.80
C VAL A 257 37.16 0.68 7.39
N PHE A 258 35.93 0.25 7.10
CA PHE A 258 34.73 0.80 7.73
C PHE A 258 33.57 -0.20 7.74
N VAL A 259 32.62 0.05 8.65
CA VAL A 259 31.29 -0.57 8.68
C VAL A 259 30.26 0.54 8.83
N ARG A 260 29.38 0.69 7.84
CA ARG A 260 28.35 1.73 7.83
C ARG A 260 26.98 1.11 7.60
N GLN A 261 26.00 1.48 8.39
CA GLN A 261 24.61 1.29 7.97
C GLN A 261 24.34 2.25 6.82
N VAL A 262 23.70 1.77 5.76
CA VAL A 262 23.37 2.56 4.56
C VAL A 262 21.88 2.50 4.21
N LEU A 263 21.08 1.73 4.94
CA LEU A 263 19.60 1.71 4.85
C LEU A 263 19.03 1.36 6.23
N PRO A 264 17.97 2.05 6.71
CA PRO A 264 17.24 3.16 6.09
C PRO A 264 17.95 4.52 6.17
N THR A 265 18.95 4.64 7.03
CA THR A 265 19.75 5.85 7.25
C THR A 265 21.23 5.54 7.25
N VAL A 266 22.03 6.50 6.80
CA VAL A 266 23.50 6.39 6.82
C VAL A 266 24.01 6.61 8.25
N VAL A 267 24.62 5.59 8.86
CA VAL A 267 25.22 5.66 10.20
C VAL A 267 26.57 4.98 10.19
N ASP A 268 27.63 5.68 10.62
CA ASP A 268 28.96 5.08 10.75
C ASP A 268 29.08 4.28 12.07
N LEU A 269 29.32 2.97 11.92
CA LEU A 269 29.48 2.02 13.02
C LEU A 269 30.95 1.68 13.27
N THR A 270 31.89 2.18 12.46
CA THR A 270 33.30 1.76 12.45
C THR A 270 33.95 1.92 13.83
N GLY A 271 33.73 3.07 14.49
CA GLY A 271 34.25 3.35 15.83
C GLY A 271 33.54 2.62 16.96
N ARG A 272 32.46 1.87 16.68
CA ARG A 272 31.63 1.16 17.66
C ARG A 272 32.00 -0.30 17.84
N ARG A 273 33.15 -0.72 17.30
CA ARG A 273 33.62 -2.11 17.34
C ARG A 273 33.92 -2.54 18.78
N MET A 274 33.31 -3.64 19.22
CA MET A 274 33.62 -4.33 20.48
C MET A 274 34.39 -5.62 20.18
N GLU A 275 35.42 -5.93 20.97
CA GLU A 275 36.18 -7.18 20.80
C GLU A 275 35.32 -8.39 21.19
N ALA A 276 35.14 -9.33 20.27
CA ALA A 276 34.21 -10.46 20.42
C ALA A 276 34.91 -11.84 20.36
N GLY A 277 36.23 -11.85 20.24
CA GLY A 277 37.08 -13.04 20.15
C GLY A 277 38.24 -12.85 19.19
N PRO A 278 39.08 -13.88 18.98
CA PRO A 278 40.26 -13.76 18.11
C PRO A 278 39.88 -13.37 16.67
N ARG A 279 40.28 -12.16 16.26
CA ARG A 279 39.98 -11.57 14.95
C ARG A 279 38.48 -11.44 14.66
N ALA A 280 37.66 -11.30 15.70
CA ALA A 280 36.22 -11.05 15.59
C ALA A 280 35.87 -9.75 16.31
N GLY A 281 35.14 -8.86 15.64
CA GLY A 281 34.59 -7.64 16.25
C GLY A 281 33.08 -7.56 16.08
N ASP A 282 32.39 -7.16 17.13
CA ASP A 282 30.95 -6.91 17.14
C ASP A 282 30.67 -5.44 16.89
N TYR A 283 29.80 -5.17 15.92
CA TYR A 283 29.29 -3.83 15.62
C TYR A 283 27.83 -3.79 16.08
N PRO A 284 27.50 -3.01 17.12
CA PRO A 284 26.15 -3.01 17.69
C PRO A 284 25.18 -2.37 16.70
N THR A 285 24.11 -3.10 16.37
CA THR A 285 23.04 -2.64 15.46
C THR A 285 21.78 -2.21 16.19
N GLY A 286 21.71 -2.43 17.51
CA GLY A 286 20.55 -2.10 18.33
C GLY A 286 19.41 -3.10 18.15
N SER A 287 18.22 -2.66 18.56
CA SER A 287 16.99 -3.46 18.53
C SER A 287 16.46 -3.70 17.13
N TRP A 288 15.89 -4.89 16.91
CA TRP A 288 15.26 -5.30 15.65
C TRP A 288 13.80 -5.73 15.83
N GLY A 289 12.91 -5.18 15.00
CA GLY A 289 11.49 -5.58 14.91
C GLY A 289 11.20 -6.63 13.83
N GLY A 290 10.07 -7.32 13.95
CA GLY A 290 9.62 -8.28 12.93
C GLY A 290 9.21 -7.59 11.62
N GLY A 291 9.82 -7.98 10.49
CA GLY A 291 9.57 -7.39 9.17
C GLY A 291 10.52 -6.25 8.79
N GLU A 292 11.50 -5.95 9.65
CA GLU A 292 12.51 -4.92 9.43
C GLU A 292 13.66 -5.39 8.52
N GLN A 293 14.23 -4.49 7.72
CA GLN A 293 15.42 -4.75 6.90
C GLN A 293 16.39 -3.55 7.01
N ARG A 294 17.68 -3.83 7.20
CA ARG A 294 18.75 -2.82 7.16
C ARG A 294 19.89 -3.31 6.28
N ASP A 295 20.53 -2.39 5.57
CA ASP A 295 21.69 -2.69 4.72
C ASP A 295 22.95 -2.06 5.32
N TYR A 296 24.07 -2.79 5.30
CA TYR A 296 25.36 -2.35 5.82
C TYR A 296 26.43 -2.39 4.73
N HIS A 297 27.11 -1.27 4.49
CA HIS A 297 28.29 -1.21 3.64
C HIS A 297 29.55 -1.51 4.45
N VAL A 298 30.21 -2.61 4.11
CA VAL A 298 31.46 -3.06 4.72
C VAL A 298 32.57 -2.92 3.69
N ARG A 299 33.63 -2.18 4.04
CA ARG A 299 34.86 -2.11 3.24
C ARG A 299 36.00 -2.78 3.97
N LEU A 300 36.69 -3.69 3.27
CA LEU A 300 37.82 -4.46 3.78
C LEU A 300 39.06 -4.20 2.94
N ARG A 301 40.23 -4.22 3.59
CA ARG A 301 41.53 -4.24 2.93
C ARG A 301 42.15 -5.62 3.10
N VAL A 302 42.29 -6.36 2.00
CA VAL A 302 42.86 -7.72 1.95
C VAL A 302 44.34 -7.70 1.52
N PRO A 303 45.13 -8.73 1.87
CA PRO A 303 46.48 -8.91 1.33
C PRO A 303 46.45 -9.06 -0.19
N ALA A 304 47.51 -8.64 -0.88
CA ALA A 304 47.65 -8.98 -2.30
C ALA A 304 47.84 -10.48 -2.48
N ALA A 305 47.25 -11.04 -3.54
CA ALA A 305 47.41 -12.44 -3.93
C ALA A 305 47.55 -12.55 -5.45
N ASP A 306 48.04 -13.71 -5.91
CA ASP A 306 48.21 -14.02 -7.33
C ASP A 306 46.87 -14.22 -8.04
N VAL A 307 46.83 -13.93 -9.33
CA VAL A 307 45.67 -14.15 -10.21
C VAL A 307 45.20 -15.61 -10.13
N GLY A 308 43.88 -15.81 -10.00
CA GLY A 308 43.23 -17.11 -9.87
C GLY A 308 43.06 -17.60 -8.42
N LEU A 309 43.65 -16.93 -7.43
CA LEU A 309 43.45 -17.25 -6.02
C LEU A 309 42.15 -16.64 -5.50
N GLU A 310 41.48 -17.41 -4.63
CA GLU A 310 40.29 -17.00 -3.91
C GLU A 310 40.56 -16.96 -2.39
N MET A 311 40.11 -15.89 -1.75
CA MET A 311 40.20 -15.66 -0.31
C MET A 311 38.82 -15.32 0.26
N LEU A 312 38.54 -15.83 1.47
CA LEU A 312 37.44 -15.32 2.29
C LEU A 312 37.91 -14.03 2.99
N ALA A 313 37.44 -12.87 2.54
CA ALA A 313 37.81 -11.57 3.11
C ALA A 313 37.18 -11.34 4.49
N SER A 314 35.92 -11.74 4.69
CA SER A 314 35.29 -11.70 6.01
C SER A 314 34.14 -12.67 6.12
N ARG A 315 33.90 -13.17 7.34
CA ARG A 315 32.66 -13.87 7.68
C ARG A 315 31.81 -12.96 8.54
N VAL A 316 30.64 -12.62 8.02
CA VAL A 316 29.63 -11.81 8.70
C VAL A 316 28.66 -12.73 9.44
N SER A 317 28.39 -12.46 10.70
CA SER A 317 27.40 -13.18 11.50
C SER A 317 26.51 -12.21 12.26
N LEU A 318 25.21 -12.48 12.35
CA LEU A 318 24.34 -11.77 13.29
C LEU A 318 24.33 -12.53 14.60
N VAL A 319 24.51 -11.80 15.70
CA VAL A 319 24.62 -12.35 17.03
C VAL A 319 23.56 -11.70 17.89
N THR A 320 22.65 -12.51 18.44
CA THR A 320 21.70 -12.07 19.46
C THR A 320 22.31 -12.28 20.83
N HIS A 321 22.24 -11.27 21.69
CA HIS A 321 22.64 -11.40 23.10
C HIS A 321 21.42 -11.79 23.93
N ALA A 322 21.49 -12.94 24.60
CA ALA A 322 20.46 -13.34 25.57
C ALA A 322 20.70 -12.63 26.92
N SER A 323 19.65 -12.54 27.75
CA SER A 323 19.69 -11.87 29.06
C SER A 323 20.66 -12.51 30.07
N ASP A 324 21.17 -13.71 29.78
CA ASP A 324 22.21 -14.41 30.54
C ASP A 324 23.65 -14.09 30.07
N GLY A 325 23.81 -13.20 29.09
CA GLY A 325 25.09 -12.81 28.51
C GLY A 325 25.62 -13.75 27.42
N SER A 326 24.88 -14.80 27.06
CA SER A 326 25.28 -15.73 26.00
C SER A 326 24.98 -15.16 24.60
N ALA A 327 25.97 -15.27 23.71
CA ALA A 327 25.93 -14.77 22.33
C ALA A 327 25.59 -15.92 21.36
N HIS A 328 24.45 -15.83 20.68
CA HIS A 328 23.98 -16.86 19.76
C HIS A 328 24.01 -16.36 18.29
N PRO A 329 24.81 -16.98 17.41
CA PRO A 329 24.77 -16.64 15.98
C PRO A 329 23.46 -17.10 15.34
N THR A 330 22.72 -16.19 14.71
CA THR A 330 21.41 -16.47 14.11
C THR A 330 21.46 -16.61 12.60
N ALA A 331 22.34 -15.87 11.93
CA ALA A 331 22.52 -15.92 10.47
C ALA A 331 23.97 -15.59 10.07
N ARG A 332 24.38 -15.96 8.85
CA ARG A 332 25.75 -15.77 8.36
C ARG A 332 25.82 -15.43 6.86
N GLY A 333 26.78 -14.57 6.50
CA GLY A 333 27.15 -14.22 5.14
C GLY A 333 28.67 -14.26 4.96
N LEU A 334 29.13 -14.44 3.72
CA LEU A 334 30.56 -14.53 3.38
C LEU A 334 30.93 -13.42 2.40
N ILE A 335 31.97 -12.64 2.74
CA ILE A 335 32.56 -11.65 1.84
C ILE A 335 33.80 -12.27 1.20
N ARG A 336 33.85 -12.35 -0.13
CA ARG A 336 34.91 -13.04 -0.92
C ARG A 336 35.82 -12.06 -1.65
N ALA A 337 37.03 -12.49 -1.98
CA ALA A 337 37.95 -11.79 -2.87
C ALA A 337 38.62 -12.80 -3.82
N VAL A 338 38.57 -12.54 -5.12
CA VAL A 338 39.11 -13.39 -6.18
C VAL A 338 39.96 -12.52 -7.11
N TRP A 339 41.24 -12.79 -7.25
CA TRP A 339 42.10 -12.00 -8.15
C TRP A 339 41.97 -12.51 -9.58
N THR A 340 41.77 -11.59 -10.53
CA THR A 340 41.59 -11.91 -11.94
C THR A 340 42.40 -10.95 -12.83
N ASP A 341 42.86 -11.47 -13.97
CA ASP A 341 43.43 -10.72 -15.07
C ASP A 341 42.37 -10.26 -16.09
N ASP A 342 41.09 -10.66 -15.91
CA ASP A 342 39.97 -10.22 -16.74
C ASP A 342 39.54 -8.77 -16.36
N PRO A 343 39.75 -7.79 -17.25
CA PRO A 343 39.36 -6.41 -16.98
C PRO A 343 37.84 -6.24 -16.88
N ALA A 344 37.05 -7.06 -17.56
CA ALA A 344 35.60 -6.96 -17.53
C ALA A 344 35.03 -7.48 -16.20
N ALA A 345 35.58 -8.57 -15.67
CA ALA A 345 35.18 -9.12 -14.37
C ALA A 345 35.57 -8.20 -13.21
N SER A 346 36.77 -7.63 -13.23
CA SER A 346 37.24 -6.69 -12.20
C SER A 346 36.60 -5.30 -12.31
N ALA A 347 36.19 -4.85 -13.50
CA ALA A 347 35.48 -3.59 -13.70
C ALA A 347 33.95 -3.70 -13.52
N ALA A 348 33.39 -4.90 -13.36
CA ALA A 348 31.96 -5.09 -13.10
C ALA A 348 31.57 -4.42 -11.78
N ILE A 349 30.53 -3.59 -11.79
CA ILE A 349 30.07 -2.89 -10.58
C ILE A 349 28.78 -3.56 -10.13
N ASP A 350 28.74 -4.03 -8.88
CA ASP A 350 27.48 -4.50 -8.28
C ASP A 350 26.51 -3.32 -8.13
N PRO A 351 25.28 -3.39 -8.65
CA PRO A 351 24.35 -2.25 -8.65
C PRO A 351 24.04 -1.71 -7.25
N ARG A 352 24.03 -2.55 -6.20
CA ARG A 352 23.78 -2.11 -4.82
C ARG A 352 25.00 -1.45 -4.21
N VAL A 353 26.20 -1.98 -4.48
CA VAL A 353 27.46 -1.33 -4.08
C VAL A 353 27.59 0.04 -4.75
N ALA A 354 27.30 0.14 -6.05
CA ALA A 354 27.33 1.39 -6.81
C ALA A 354 26.38 2.44 -6.19
N HIS A 355 25.14 2.03 -5.95
CA HIS A 355 24.09 2.89 -5.42
C HIS A 355 24.46 3.45 -4.05
N TYR A 356 24.76 2.59 -3.07
CA TYR A 356 25.03 3.04 -1.70
C TYR A 356 26.37 3.78 -1.56
N THR A 357 27.37 3.46 -2.39
CA THR A 357 28.62 4.24 -2.44
C THR A 357 28.33 5.66 -2.96
N GLY A 358 27.50 5.78 -4.01
CA GLY A 358 27.07 7.08 -4.54
C GLY A 358 26.25 7.89 -3.54
N GLN A 359 25.36 7.25 -2.77
CA GLN A 359 24.56 7.90 -1.72
C GLN A 359 25.43 8.47 -0.59
N ALA A 360 26.44 7.73 -0.14
CA ALA A 360 27.37 8.22 0.88
C ALA A 360 28.21 9.41 0.38
N GLU A 361 28.61 9.37 -0.90
CA GLU A 361 29.29 10.50 -1.54
C GLU A 361 28.37 11.73 -1.66
N LEU A 362 27.10 11.53 -2.00
CA LEU A 362 26.08 12.57 -2.08
C LEU A 362 25.88 13.27 -0.73
N ALA A 363 25.67 12.51 0.35
CA ALA A 363 25.52 13.05 1.70
C ALA A 363 26.74 13.89 2.13
N THR A 364 27.95 13.38 1.87
CA THR A 364 29.21 14.08 2.17
C THR A 364 29.34 15.38 1.38
N ALA A 365 28.99 15.37 0.09
CA ALA A 365 29.05 16.54 -0.78
C ALA A 365 28.04 17.62 -0.36
N ILE A 366 26.84 17.22 0.08
CA ILE A 366 25.84 18.15 0.64
C ILE A 366 26.37 18.81 1.91
N GLN A 367 26.86 18.02 2.87
CA GLN A 367 27.36 18.52 4.15
C GLN A 367 28.52 19.51 3.96
N GLN A 368 29.54 19.12 3.19
CA GLN A 368 30.69 19.99 2.89
C GLN A 368 30.27 21.26 2.15
N GLY A 369 29.26 21.18 1.28
CA GLY A 369 28.73 22.32 0.55
C GLY A 369 27.99 23.32 1.42
N LEU A 370 27.17 22.84 2.36
CA LEU A 370 26.47 23.68 3.33
C LEU A 370 27.44 24.30 4.34
N ASP A 371 28.44 23.55 4.81
CA ASP A 371 29.47 24.08 5.73
C ASP A 371 30.32 25.16 5.06
N ALA A 372 30.76 24.95 3.83
CA ALA A 372 31.47 25.96 3.05
C ALA A 372 30.62 27.22 2.84
N ARG A 373 29.31 27.07 2.63
CA ARG A 373 28.37 28.19 2.49
C ARG A 373 28.24 28.98 3.80
N ARG A 374 28.09 28.31 4.95
CA ARG A 374 28.07 28.94 6.29
C ARG A 374 29.37 29.68 6.60
N ALA A 375 30.50 29.11 6.18
CA ALA A 375 31.83 29.72 6.33
C ALA A 375 32.08 30.90 5.36
N GLY A 376 31.18 31.16 4.41
CA GLY A 376 31.33 32.21 3.40
C GLY A 376 32.24 31.84 2.23
N ASP A 377 32.68 30.59 2.11
CA ASP A 377 33.47 30.09 0.99
C ASP A 377 32.56 29.69 -0.18
N GLY A 378 32.15 30.70 -0.95
CA GLY A 378 31.29 30.51 -2.11
C GLY A 378 31.91 29.69 -3.25
N ALA A 379 33.23 29.50 -3.28
CA ALA A 379 33.87 28.68 -4.31
C ALA A 379 33.74 27.19 -3.99
N GLU A 380 34.12 26.81 -2.76
CA GLU A 380 34.00 25.42 -2.28
C GLU A 380 32.53 24.99 -2.19
N ALA A 381 31.63 25.89 -1.73
CA ALA A 381 30.19 25.61 -1.67
C ALA A 381 29.60 25.28 -3.05
N ARG A 382 29.98 26.02 -4.11
CA ARG A 382 29.52 25.74 -5.48
C ARG A 382 30.09 24.42 -6.00
N ALA A 383 31.35 24.12 -5.71
CA ALA A 383 31.97 22.86 -6.14
C ALA A 383 31.30 21.64 -5.48
N ARG A 384 31.09 21.69 -4.16
CA ARG A 384 30.51 20.58 -3.38
C ARG A 384 29.01 20.40 -3.63
N LEU A 385 28.22 21.48 -3.63
CA LEU A 385 26.78 21.39 -3.97
C LEU A 385 26.57 21.05 -5.45
N GLY A 386 27.49 21.47 -6.33
CA GLY A 386 27.52 21.06 -7.73
C GLY A 386 27.74 19.56 -7.90
N ARG A 387 28.70 19.00 -7.15
CA ARG A 387 28.92 17.55 -7.09
C ARG A 387 27.71 16.81 -6.53
N ALA A 388 27.04 17.36 -5.51
CA ALA A 388 25.80 16.80 -4.98
C ALA A 388 24.68 16.75 -6.04
N VAL A 389 24.51 17.79 -6.86
CA VAL A 389 23.53 17.80 -7.96
C VAL A 389 23.84 16.72 -9.01
N GLN A 390 25.11 16.53 -9.38
CA GLN A 390 25.51 15.46 -10.30
C GLN A 390 25.16 14.08 -9.74
N LEU A 391 25.52 13.83 -8.48
CA LEU A 391 25.29 12.55 -7.82
C LEU A 391 23.80 12.28 -7.65
N ALA A 392 23.02 13.27 -7.22
CA ALA A 392 21.56 13.13 -7.07
C ALA A 392 20.87 12.81 -8.41
N GLY A 393 21.30 13.46 -9.50
CA GLY A 393 20.78 13.16 -10.85
C GLY A 393 21.18 11.77 -11.35
N ALA A 394 22.43 11.35 -11.14
CA ALA A 394 22.92 10.03 -11.54
C ALA A 394 22.27 8.88 -10.74
N LEU A 395 21.92 9.14 -9.47
CA LEU A 395 21.26 8.18 -8.57
C LEU A 395 19.73 8.17 -8.71
N GLY A 396 19.14 9.12 -9.43
CA GLY A 396 17.68 9.25 -9.56
C GLY A 396 16.98 9.74 -8.28
N GLU A 397 17.69 10.51 -7.45
CA GLU A 397 17.18 11.03 -6.17
C GLU A 397 16.37 12.31 -6.37
N ASP A 398 15.14 12.18 -6.89
CA ASP A 398 14.24 13.31 -7.18
C ASP A 398 13.86 14.11 -5.92
N GLY A 399 13.87 13.46 -4.75
CA GLY A 399 13.63 14.12 -3.45
C GLY A 399 14.77 15.06 -3.07
N ILE A 400 16.00 14.55 -3.06
CA ILE A 400 17.20 15.35 -2.75
C ILE A 400 17.44 16.39 -3.84
N SER A 401 17.17 16.08 -5.11
CA SER A 401 17.27 17.04 -6.22
C SER A 401 16.33 18.25 -6.03
N ARG A 402 15.09 18.02 -5.56
CA ARG A 402 14.15 19.09 -5.22
C ARG A 402 14.63 19.94 -4.03
N LEU A 403 15.22 19.31 -3.00
CA LEU A 403 15.77 20.03 -1.86
C LEU A 403 17.02 20.85 -2.25
N LEU A 404 17.93 20.28 -3.04
CA LEU A 404 19.08 20.98 -3.61
C LEU A 404 18.63 22.19 -4.45
N ALA A 405 17.57 22.06 -5.24
CA ALA A 405 17.01 23.15 -6.03
C ALA A 405 16.44 24.31 -5.18
N ARG A 406 16.21 24.11 -3.87
CA ARG A 406 15.85 25.20 -2.95
C ARG A 406 17.06 25.99 -2.47
N VAL A 407 18.24 25.37 -2.46
CA VAL A 407 19.50 25.96 -1.96
C VAL A 407 20.38 26.51 -3.11
N VAL A 408 20.34 25.89 -4.29
CA VAL A 408 21.11 26.30 -5.47
C VAL A 408 20.25 26.40 -6.73
N ASP A 409 20.61 27.31 -7.64
CA ASP A 409 20.14 27.31 -9.02
C ASP A 409 21.04 26.40 -9.86
N VAL A 410 20.47 25.35 -10.45
CA VAL A 410 21.21 24.43 -11.32
C VAL A 410 21.34 25.05 -12.71
N VAL A 411 22.57 25.31 -13.15
CA VAL A 411 22.87 25.80 -14.50
C VAL A 411 23.06 24.61 -15.46
N ASP A 412 23.78 23.59 -15.01
CA ASP A 412 23.98 22.35 -15.74
C ASP A 412 24.20 21.19 -14.75
N ALA A 413 23.24 20.26 -14.73
CA ALA A 413 23.27 19.10 -13.85
C ALA A 413 24.35 18.07 -14.24
N ALA A 414 24.68 17.93 -15.53
CA ALA A 414 25.66 16.97 -16.00
C ALA A 414 27.10 17.39 -15.63
N THR A 415 27.40 18.69 -15.75
CA THR A 415 28.71 19.24 -15.36
C THR A 415 28.78 19.68 -13.89
N GLY A 416 27.66 19.63 -13.15
CA GLY A 416 27.60 20.05 -11.75
C GLY A 416 27.74 21.56 -11.57
N THR A 417 27.44 22.34 -12.61
CA THR A 417 27.56 23.80 -12.56
C THR A 417 26.34 24.38 -11.87
N VAL A 418 26.55 25.00 -10.70
CA VAL A 418 25.48 25.57 -9.86
C VAL A 418 25.80 27.00 -9.42
N ARG A 419 24.75 27.80 -9.23
CA ARG A 419 24.83 29.12 -8.60
C ARG A 419 24.13 29.09 -7.25
N LEU A 420 24.81 29.53 -6.19
CA LEU A 420 24.22 29.62 -4.86
C LEU A 420 23.07 30.64 -4.87
N LYS A 421 21.92 30.28 -4.31
CA LYS A 421 20.81 31.22 -4.14
C LYS A 421 21.13 32.20 -3.01
N PRO A 422 20.95 33.53 -3.22
CA PRO A 422 21.25 34.55 -2.22
C PRO A 422 20.29 34.52 -1.01
N GLU A 423 19.07 33.98 -1.17
CA GLU A 423 18.03 33.91 -0.13
C GLU A 423 17.52 32.47 0.06
N ALA A 424 18.41 31.49 0.27
CA ALA A 424 17.92 30.20 0.76
C ALA A 424 17.46 30.39 2.21
N ALA A 425 16.25 29.96 2.54
CA ALA A 425 15.78 30.01 3.92
C ALA A 425 16.60 29.02 4.77
N ASP A 426 16.97 29.39 5.99
CA ASP A 426 17.74 28.52 6.90
C ASP A 426 17.04 27.16 7.12
N THR A 427 15.70 27.16 7.07
CA THR A 427 14.84 25.97 7.09
C THR A 427 15.14 25.00 5.94
N ASP A 428 15.50 25.49 4.76
CA ASP A 428 15.72 24.69 3.56
C ASP A 428 17.10 24.04 3.56
N GLU A 429 18.10 24.76 4.08
CA GLU A 429 19.44 24.22 4.31
C GLU A 429 19.40 23.13 5.39
N LEU A 430 18.71 23.37 6.51
CA LEU A 430 18.51 22.38 7.58
C LEU A 430 17.74 21.16 7.07
N THR A 431 16.66 21.37 6.31
CA THR A 431 15.88 20.25 5.74
C THR A 431 16.74 19.42 4.78
N LEU A 432 17.56 20.05 3.94
CA LEU A 432 18.46 19.38 3.03
C LEU A 432 19.53 18.58 3.79
N GLU A 433 20.13 19.16 4.83
CA GLU A 433 21.13 18.49 5.66
C GLU A 433 20.57 17.25 6.35
N THR A 434 19.42 17.37 7.04
CA THR A 434 18.78 16.23 7.72
C THR A 434 18.26 15.17 6.76
N SER A 435 17.81 15.57 5.55
CA SER A 435 17.29 14.62 4.56
C SER A 435 18.39 13.90 3.79
N SER A 436 19.61 14.46 3.75
CA SER A 436 20.74 13.89 3.00
C SER A 436 21.23 12.54 3.54
N THR A 437 20.92 12.23 4.79
CA THR A 437 21.30 10.96 5.45
C THR A 437 20.28 9.84 5.24
N LYS A 438 19.11 10.12 4.63
CA LYS A 438 18.09 9.13 4.27
C LYS A 438 18.41 8.53 2.91
N THR A 439 18.34 7.20 2.79
CA THR A 439 18.69 6.49 1.56
C THR A 439 17.49 5.77 0.98
N VAL A 440 17.39 5.78 -0.36
CA VAL A 440 16.34 5.07 -1.09
C VAL A 440 16.82 3.69 -1.51
N ARG A 441 15.88 2.73 -1.55
CA ARG A 441 16.14 1.33 -1.90
C ARG A 441 16.35 1.14 -3.40
N VAL A 442 17.29 0.27 -3.76
CA VAL A 442 17.48 -0.20 -5.16
C VAL A 442 16.31 -1.06 -5.63
N VAL A 443 15.64 -0.65 -6.72
CA VAL A 443 14.69 -1.46 -7.50
C VAL A 443 15.44 -2.05 -8.72
N PRO A 444 15.31 -3.34 -9.05
CA PRO A 444 16.01 -3.92 -10.21
C PRO A 444 15.51 -3.32 -11.54
N TYR A 445 16.42 -2.78 -12.35
CA TYR A 445 16.14 -2.30 -13.71
C TYR A 445 16.15 -3.47 -14.71
N PRO A 446 15.14 -3.63 -15.59
CA PRO A 446 15.17 -4.64 -16.66
C PRO A 446 15.77 -4.06 -17.96
N GLY A 447 16.83 -4.67 -18.50
CA GLY A 447 17.23 -4.44 -19.89
C GLY A 447 18.63 -4.90 -20.29
N ALA A 448 18.72 -5.96 -21.11
CA ALA A 448 19.71 -6.14 -22.18
C ALA A 448 19.34 -7.37 -23.04
N THR A 449 18.59 -7.17 -24.13
CA THR A 449 18.36 -8.20 -25.15
C THR A 449 19.58 -8.31 -26.07
N SER A 450 20.22 -9.48 -26.11
CA SER A 450 21.27 -9.80 -27.08
C SER A 450 20.66 -10.30 -28.40
N HIS A 451 21.07 -9.67 -29.51
CA HIS A 451 20.77 -10.07 -30.87
C HIS A 451 21.53 -11.37 -31.24
N GLY A 452 20.82 -12.34 -31.81
CA GLY A 452 21.39 -13.53 -32.46
C GLY A 452 20.57 -13.89 -33.70
N GLY A 453 21.22 -13.88 -34.87
CA GLY A 453 20.61 -13.90 -36.20
C GLY A 453 20.06 -15.24 -36.70
N ALA A 454 19.21 -15.13 -37.73
CA ALA A 454 18.68 -16.24 -38.52
C ALA A 454 19.67 -16.74 -39.59
N PRO A 455 19.43 -17.93 -40.16
CA PRO A 455 19.36 -18.00 -41.62
C PRO A 455 18.23 -18.87 -42.22
N ALA A 456 17.64 -18.27 -43.27
CA ALA A 456 17.10 -18.75 -44.55
C ALA A 456 16.59 -20.20 -44.83
N GLN A 457 15.29 -20.27 -45.18
CA GLN A 457 14.62 -20.76 -46.41
C GLN A 457 15.09 -22.02 -47.18
N HIS A 458 14.12 -22.89 -47.54
CA HIS A 458 13.99 -23.55 -48.87
C HIS A 458 12.53 -24.02 -49.19
N GLY A 459 11.95 -23.54 -50.31
CA GLY A 459 11.24 -24.34 -51.34
C GLY A 459 9.72 -24.67 -51.25
N PRO A 460 8.87 -24.22 -52.21
CA PRO A 460 7.41 -24.53 -52.38
C PRO A 460 7.15 -25.47 -53.60
N PRO A 461 5.92 -25.61 -54.19
CA PRO A 461 4.58 -25.93 -53.68
C PRO A 461 3.92 -27.15 -54.41
N GLY A 462 2.75 -27.60 -53.96
CA GLY A 462 1.93 -28.62 -54.67
C GLY A 462 0.44 -28.26 -54.72
N HIS A 463 -0.09 -28.11 -55.93
CA HIS A 463 -1.44 -27.69 -56.28
C HIS A 463 -2.57 -28.69 -55.93
N GLY A 464 -3.75 -28.13 -55.59
CA GLY A 464 -5.05 -28.83 -55.68
C GLY A 464 -6.24 -27.91 -55.33
N LEU A 465 -7.01 -27.49 -56.33
CA LEU A 465 -8.34 -26.84 -56.25
C LEU A 465 -9.26 -27.58 -57.25
N PRO A 466 -10.61 -27.41 -57.27
CA PRO A 466 -11.55 -26.98 -56.22
C PRO A 466 -12.81 -27.89 -56.12
N GLY A 467 -13.59 -27.77 -55.05
CA GLY A 467 -14.98 -28.26 -54.98
C GLY A 467 -15.86 -27.27 -54.22
N ARG A 468 -16.96 -26.82 -54.84
CA ARG A 468 -17.96 -25.85 -54.31
C ARG A 468 -19.34 -26.26 -54.89
N PRO A 469 -20.50 -25.81 -54.36
CA PRO A 469 -20.94 -25.60 -52.97
C PRO A 469 -22.22 -26.42 -52.65
N GLY A 470 -22.35 -26.94 -51.43
CA GLY A 470 -23.65 -27.35 -50.89
C GLY A 470 -24.26 -26.21 -50.07
N GLY A 471 -25.36 -25.63 -50.54
CA GLY A 471 -26.09 -24.58 -49.84
C GLY A 471 -26.78 -25.09 -48.58
N GLY A 472 -26.54 -24.41 -47.46
CA GLY A 472 -27.28 -24.54 -46.21
C GLY A 472 -27.08 -23.25 -45.42
N GLY A 473 -28.18 -22.57 -45.10
CA GLY A 473 -28.18 -21.22 -44.53
C GLY A 473 -27.27 -21.09 -43.31
N ALA A 474 -26.30 -20.19 -43.41
CA ALA A 474 -25.45 -19.78 -42.29
C ALA A 474 -26.29 -18.95 -41.31
N GLY A 475 -26.89 -19.62 -40.33
CA GLY A 475 -27.18 -18.98 -39.06
C GLY A 475 -25.85 -18.64 -38.40
N HIS A 476 -25.56 -17.35 -38.24
CA HIS A 476 -24.41 -16.85 -37.48
C HIS A 476 -24.54 -17.26 -36.01
N GLY A 477 -24.07 -18.46 -35.66
CA GLY A 477 -23.82 -18.89 -34.28
C GLY A 477 -22.31 -19.01 -34.11
N GLY A 478 -21.68 -18.11 -33.37
CA GLY A 478 -20.26 -18.24 -33.06
C GLY A 478 -19.99 -19.51 -32.26
N GLU A 479 -18.81 -20.10 -32.47
CA GLU A 479 -18.36 -21.25 -31.69
C GLU A 479 -18.02 -20.82 -30.24
N PRO A 480 -18.41 -21.59 -29.21
CA PRO A 480 -18.02 -21.30 -27.83
C PRO A 480 -16.50 -21.34 -27.67
N ARG A 481 -15.97 -20.47 -26.78
CA ARG A 481 -14.54 -20.35 -26.49
C ARG A 481 -14.32 -20.42 -24.98
N PHE A 482 -13.21 -21.03 -24.57
CA PHE A 482 -12.83 -21.19 -23.17
C PHE A 482 -11.40 -20.71 -22.95
N LEU A 483 -11.19 -19.92 -21.90
CA LEU A 483 -9.85 -19.64 -21.38
C LEU A 483 -9.38 -20.88 -20.62
N GLN A 484 -8.28 -21.49 -21.05
CA GLN A 484 -7.68 -22.65 -20.41
C GLN A 484 -6.34 -22.27 -19.78
N ALA A 485 -6.08 -22.75 -18.57
CA ALA A 485 -4.77 -22.65 -17.94
C ALA A 485 -4.34 -23.97 -17.29
N GLU A 486 -3.04 -24.24 -17.37
CA GLU A 486 -2.37 -25.38 -16.76
C GLU A 486 -1.32 -24.87 -15.78
N LEU A 487 -1.46 -25.27 -14.52
CA LEU A 487 -0.55 -24.97 -13.42
C LEU A 487 -0.44 -26.24 -12.56
N VAL A 488 0.73 -26.47 -11.96
CA VAL A 488 0.92 -27.56 -11.00
C VAL A 488 0.00 -27.39 -9.78
N GLU A 489 -0.57 -28.49 -9.29
CA GLU A 489 -1.43 -28.50 -8.10
C GLU A 489 -0.63 -28.39 -6.80
N GLN A 490 0.60 -28.91 -6.81
CA GLN A 490 1.50 -28.89 -5.67
C GLN A 490 2.95 -28.75 -6.12
N ALA A 491 3.77 -28.10 -5.30
CA ALA A 491 5.21 -27.94 -5.52
C ALA A 491 5.95 -27.62 -4.20
N PRO A 492 7.25 -27.95 -4.10
CA PRO A 492 8.06 -27.53 -2.96
C PRO A 492 8.49 -26.06 -3.07
N PRO A 493 8.74 -25.35 -1.94
CA PRO A 493 9.29 -23.99 -1.96
C PRO A 493 10.56 -23.86 -2.81
N GLY A 494 10.73 -22.71 -3.46
CA GLY A 494 11.85 -22.39 -4.35
C GLY A 494 11.72 -22.96 -5.77
N ARG A 495 10.69 -23.74 -6.07
CA ARG A 495 10.52 -24.40 -7.37
C ARG A 495 9.89 -23.45 -8.40
N GLU A 496 10.46 -23.44 -9.60
CA GLU A 496 9.84 -22.84 -10.79
C GLU A 496 8.69 -23.70 -11.30
N VAL A 497 7.54 -23.06 -11.50
CA VAL A 497 6.29 -23.67 -11.92
C VAL A 497 5.75 -22.87 -13.10
N PRO A 498 5.80 -23.40 -14.34
CA PRO A 498 5.26 -22.70 -15.49
C PRO A 498 3.73 -22.68 -15.41
N LEU A 499 3.14 -21.55 -15.78
CA LEU A 499 1.71 -21.41 -16.04
C LEU A 499 1.52 -21.33 -17.55
N HIS A 500 0.85 -22.31 -18.14
CA HIS A 500 0.48 -22.29 -19.55
C HIS A 500 -0.95 -21.78 -19.72
N VAL A 501 -1.18 -20.90 -20.68
CA VAL A 501 -2.51 -20.31 -20.95
C VAL A 501 -2.81 -20.37 -22.45
N ARG A 502 -4.04 -20.72 -22.81
CA ARG A 502 -4.55 -20.60 -24.19
C ARG A 502 -6.06 -20.38 -24.23
N VAL A 503 -6.59 -20.06 -25.40
CA VAL A 503 -8.03 -20.04 -25.68
C VAL A 503 -8.38 -21.22 -26.57
N THR A 504 -9.33 -22.04 -26.13
CA THR A 504 -9.75 -23.29 -26.80
C THR A 504 -11.21 -23.26 -27.21
N ARG A 505 -11.60 -24.24 -28.04
CA ARG A 505 -12.98 -24.43 -28.52
C ARG A 505 -13.80 -25.47 -27.74
N GLY A 506 -13.21 -26.16 -26.76
CA GLY A 506 -13.76 -27.36 -26.12
C GLY A 506 -13.93 -27.26 -24.60
N SER A 507 -14.91 -28.02 -24.10
CA SER A 507 -15.45 -28.07 -22.73
C SER A 507 -14.48 -28.62 -21.69
N GLY A 508 -14.24 -27.88 -20.60
CA GLY A 508 -14.13 -28.52 -19.28
C GLY A 508 -15.52 -28.77 -18.71
N ASP A 509 -15.69 -29.83 -17.93
CA ASP A 509 -16.99 -30.31 -17.43
C ASP A 509 -17.83 -29.21 -16.73
N ALA A 510 -19.12 -29.20 -17.10
CA ALA A 510 -20.26 -28.42 -16.57
C ALA A 510 -20.36 -26.91 -16.92
N GLY A 511 -21.25 -26.56 -17.85
CA GLY A 511 -21.75 -25.18 -18.06
C GLY A 511 -22.56 -24.97 -19.35
N VAL A 512 -23.65 -24.17 -19.25
CA VAL A 512 -24.66 -23.90 -20.30
C VAL A 512 -24.09 -23.16 -21.52
N ALA A 513 -24.55 -23.54 -22.72
CA ALA A 513 -24.19 -22.92 -23.98
C ALA A 513 -24.70 -21.46 -24.10
N LEU A 514 -23.82 -20.53 -24.45
CA LEU A 514 -24.16 -19.13 -24.76
C LEU A 514 -23.98 -18.85 -26.25
N ARG A 515 -24.80 -17.93 -26.78
CA ARG A 515 -24.77 -17.50 -28.20
C ARG A 515 -23.38 -16.95 -28.54
N GLY A 516 -22.68 -17.60 -29.46
CA GLY A 516 -21.36 -17.16 -29.87
C GLY A 516 -21.39 -15.94 -30.80
N PHE A 517 -20.26 -15.23 -30.81
CA PHE A 517 -20.02 -14.03 -31.59
C PHE A 517 -18.97 -14.26 -32.70
N PRO A 518 -18.97 -13.44 -33.77
CA PRO A 518 -18.00 -13.56 -34.85
C PRO A 518 -16.61 -13.05 -34.43
N VAL A 519 -15.60 -13.91 -34.54
CA VAL A 519 -14.19 -13.50 -34.66
C VAL A 519 -13.95 -13.13 -36.12
N THR A 520 -13.37 -11.96 -36.39
CA THR A 520 -13.09 -11.53 -37.77
C THR A 520 -12.04 -12.43 -38.41
N ALA A 521 -11.97 -12.47 -39.75
CA ALA A 521 -10.95 -13.24 -40.47
C ALA A 521 -9.50 -12.83 -40.10
N ALA A 522 -9.30 -11.61 -39.59
CA ALA A 522 -8.01 -11.11 -39.12
C ALA A 522 -7.59 -11.71 -37.76
N GLY A 523 -8.50 -12.38 -37.03
CA GLY A 523 -8.28 -12.81 -35.65
C GLY A 523 -8.53 -11.69 -34.63
N ALA A 524 -8.78 -12.08 -33.38
CA ALA A 524 -8.90 -11.16 -32.25
C ALA A 524 -7.60 -11.18 -31.43
N ARG A 525 -7.08 -10.01 -31.06
CA ARG A 525 -5.92 -9.87 -30.18
C ARG A 525 -6.40 -9.66 -28.76
N LEU A 526 -6.08 -10.59 -27.87
CA LEU A 526 -6.45 -10.55 -26.46
C LEU A 526 -5.23 -10.21 -25.62
N LEU A 527 -5.38 -9.29 -24.68
CA LEU A 527 -4.38 -9.09 -23.63
C LEU A 527 -4.65 -10.09 -22.51
N ILE A 528 -3.68 -10.95 -22.22
CA ILE A 528 -3.72 -11.91 -21.12
C ILE A 528 -2.87 -11.37 -19.97
N THR A 529 -3.49 -11.15 -18.81
CA THR A 529 -2.80 -10.70 -17.60
C THR A 529 -2.84 -11.78 -16.52
N VAL A 530 -1.73 -11.97 -15.80
CA VAL A 530 -1.60 -12.93 -14.71
C VAL A 530 -1.39 -12.18 -13.39
N HIS A 531 -2.13 -12.55 -12.35
CA HIS A 531 -1.95 -12.05 -11.00
C HIS A 531 -1.67 -13.20 -10.03
N ALA A 532 -0.49 -13.20 -9.41
CA ALA A 532 -0.01 -14.27 -8.55
C ALA A 532 0.74 -13.70 -7.31
N PRO A 533 0.05 -13.00 -6.38
CA PRO A 533 0.70 -12.23 -5.31
C PRO A 533 1.51 -13.08 -4.32
N GLY A 534 1.22 -14.38 -4.22
CA GLY A 534 1.94 -15.32 -3.35
C GLY A 534 3.15 -16.02 -4.01
N LEU A 535 3.38 -15.77 -5.31
CA LEU A 535 4.44 -16.38 -6.10
C LEU A 535 5.35 -15.29 -6.68
N LEU A 536 6.61 -15.63 -6.93
CA LEU A 536 7.54 -14.74 -7.61
C LEU A 536 7.38 -14.89 -9.13
N ALA A 537 7.14 -13.79 -9.85
CA ALA A 537 7.15 -13.78 -11.30
C ALA A 537 8.59 -13.82 -11.84
N LEU A 538 8.84 -14.65 -12.86
CA LEU A 538 10.15 -14.80 -13.51
C LEU A 538 10.27 -14.04 -14.83
N GLY A 539 9.19 -13.38 -15.25
CA GLY A 539 9.11 -12.59 -16.48
C GLY A 539 7.79 -11.82 -16.54
N ASP A 540 7.43 -11.34 -17.73
CA ASP A 540 6.24 -10.51 -17.92
C ASP A 540 4.96 -11.30 -17.61
N LEU A 541 4.16 -10.76 -16.69
CA LEU A 541 2.83 -11.28 -16.34
C LEU A 541 1.74 -10.79 -17.31
N GLN A 542 2.12 -10.17 -18.43
CA GLN A 542 1.20 -9.66 -19.43
C GLN A 542 1.70 -10.03 -20.82
N GLN A 543 0.87 -10.70 -21.60
CA GLN A 543 1.21 -11.14 -22.96
C GLN A 543 0.00 -11.04 -23.87
N VAL A 544 0.23 -10.78 -25.16
CA VAL A 544 -0.83 -10.68 -26.17
C VAL A 544 -1.02 -12.04 -26.84
N LEU A 545 -2.25 -12.54 -26.84
CA LEU A 545 -2.67 -13.78 -27.49
C LEU A 545 -3.52 -13.48 -28.73
N THR A 546 -3.14 -14.00 -29.88
CA THR A 546 -3.95 -13.93 -31.10
C THR A 546 -4.85 -15.16 -31.21
N VAL A 547 -6.16 -14.93 -31.31
CA VAL A 547 -7.18 -15.97 -31.47
C VAL A 547 -7.78 -15.88 -32.87
N HIS A 548 -7.61 -16.94 -33.67
CA HIS A 548 -8.15 -17.01 -35.03
C HIS A 548 -9.51 -17.72 -35.07
N PRO A 549 -10.35 -17.43 -36.07
CA PRO A 549 -11.58 -18.19 -36.30
C PRO A 549 -11.29 -19.68 -36.51
N GLY A 550 -12.14 -20.56 -35.96
CA GLY A 550 -12.11 -21.99 -36.26
C GLY A 550 -10.89 -22.78 -35.78
N GLN A 551 -10.06 -22.27 -34.87
CA GLN A 551 -8.93 -23.01 -34.28
C GLN A 551 -8.64 -22.60 -32.83
N ASP A 552 -7.94 -23.46 -32.09
CA ASP A 552 -7.38 -23.12 -30.77
C ASP A 552 -6.21 -22.14 -30.94
N SER A 553 -5.96 -21.32 -29.93
CA SER A 553 -4.78 -20.45 -29.93
C SER A 553 -3.50 -21.22 -29.61
N HIS A 554 -2.34 -20.59 -29.84
CA HIS A 554 -1.08 -21.07 -29.29
C HIS A 554 -1.05 -20.93 -27.76
N TRP A 555 -0.11 -21.63 -27.12
CA TRP A 555 0.16 -21.52 -25.70
C TRP A 555 0.99 -20.28 -25.39
N LEU A 556 0.55 -19.50 -24.41
CA LEU A 556 1.39 -18.55 -23.68
C LEU A 556 1.99 -19.25 -22.47
N GLN A 557 3.22 -18.87 -22.12
CA GLN A 557 3.92 -19.39 -20.94
C GLN A 557 4.30 -18.24 -20.02
N PHE A 558 3.94 -18.35 -18.75
CA PHE A 558 4.32 -17.43 -17.69
C PHE A 558 5.19 -18.17 -16.68
N GLY A 559 6.40 -17.67 -16.41
CA GLY A 559 7.29 -18.26 -15.41
C GLY A 559 6.93 -17.77 -14.01
N LEU A 560 6.62 -18.69 -13.09
CA LEU A 560 6.36 -18.40 -11.68
C LEU A 560 7.31 -19.22 -10.80
N ARG A 561 7.64 -18.74 -9.61
CA ARG A 561 8.44 -19.47 -8.61
C ARG A 561 7.71 -19.46 -7.26
N THR A 562 7.59 -20.66 -6.70
CA THR A 562 6.98 -20.88 -5.38
C THR A 562 7.93 -20.42 -4.28
N MET A 563 7.44 -19.66 -3.29
CA MET A 563 8.31 -19.09 -2.25
C MET A 563 7.86 -19.48 -0.86
N LYS A 564 6.67 -19.04 -0.45
CA LYS A 564 6.13 -19.30 0.89
C LYS A 564 5.31 -20.59 0.88
N PRO A 565 5.40 -21.46 1.91
CA PRO A 565 4.45 -22.55 2.07
C PRO A 565 3.00 -22.02 2.20
N GLY A 566 2.03 -22.78 1.69
CA GLY A 566 0.62 -22.41 1.73
C GLY A 566 -0.09 -22.61 0.39
N LEU A 567 -1.40 -22.36 0.38
CA LEU A 567 -2.22 -22.39 -0.82
C LEU A 567 -2.17 -21.02 -1.51
N HIS A 568 -1.65 -20.97 -2.74
CA HIS A 568 -1.55 -19.74 -3.51
C HIS A 568 -2.50 -19.78 -4.69
N THR A 569 -3.24 -18.69 -4.91
CA THR A 569 -4.14 -18.54 -6.06
C THR A 569 -3.45 -17.74 -7.15
N VAL A 570 -3.51 -18.25 -8.38
CA VAL A 570 -3.06 -17.60 -9.61
C VAL A 570 -4.30 -17.28 -10.44
N THR A 571 -4.46 -16.00 -10.81
CA THR A 571 -5.60 -15.54 -11.61
C THR A 571 -5.14 -15.12 -12.99
N VAL A 572 -5.74 -15.68 -14.03
CA VAL A 572 -5.52 -15.34 -15.43
C VAL A 572 -6.74 -14.58 -15.94
N ARG A 573 -6.53 -13.45 -16.61
CA ARG A 573 -7.63 -12.61 -17.14
C ARG A 573 -7.41 -12.32 -18.61
N ALA A 574 -8.51 -12.23 -19.35
CA ALA A 574 -8.51 -11.88 -20.76
C ALA A 574 -9.25 -10.56 -21.00
N PHE A 575 -8.59 -9.65 -21.71
CA PHE A 575 -9.15 -8.36 -22.14
C PHE A 575 -9.11 -8.24 -23.66
N HIS A 576 -10.07 -7.52 -24.23
CA HIS A 576 -10.08 -7.13 -25.63
C HIS A 576 -10.41 -5.65 -25.71
N GLN A 577 -9.44 -4.84 -26.15
CA GLN A 577 -9.60 -3.38 -26.30
C GLN A 577 -10.23 -2.73 -25.06
N GLY A 578 -9.63 -2.96 -23.88
CA GLY A 578 -10.10 -2.43 -22.60
C GLY A 578 -11.26 -3.18 -21.96
N THR A 579 -12.07 -3.92 -22.72
CA THR A 579 -13.19 -4.70 -22.17
C THR A 579 -12.72 -6.00 -21.52
N PHE A 580 -13.13 -6.23 -20.28
CA PHE A 580 -12.95 -7.50 -19.58
C PHE A 580 -13.82 -8.61 -20.19
N LEU A 581 -13.19 -9.70 -20.65
CA LEU A 581 -13.90 -10.83 -21.26
C LEU A 581 -14.17 -11.97 -20.28
N GLY A 582 -13.25 -12.21 -19.35
CA GLY A 582 -13.36 -13.29 -18.36
C GLY A 582 -12.06 -13.52 -17.60
N GLU A 583 -12.17 -14.33 -16.55
CA GLU A 583 -11.02 -14.76 -15.75
C GLU A 583 -11.08 -16.26 -15.43
N LEU A 584 -9.91 -16.81 -15.11
CA LEU A 584 -9.71 -18.19 -14.69
C LEU A 584 -8.80 -18.20 -13.47
N ARG A 585 -9.17 -18.97 -12.45
CA ARG A 585 -8.37 -19.15 -11.24
C ARG A 585 -7.79 -20.55 -11.20
N ALA A 586 -6.49 -20.63 -10.90
CA ALA A 586 -5.78 -21.85 -10.59
C ALA A 586 -5.16 -21.74 -9.19
N GLN A 587 -4.90 -22.87 -8.54
CA GLN A 587 -4.27 -22.90 -7.23
C GLN A 587 -3.09 -23.84 -7.21
N VAL A 588 -2.06 -23.47 -6.46
CA VAL A 588 -0.89 -24.32 -6.18
C VAL A 588 -0.68 -24.40 -4.67
N SER A 589 -0.56 -25.62 -4.16
CA SER A 589 -0.21 -25.90 -2.77
C SER A 589 1.30 -26.01 -2.62
N VAL A 590 1.90 -25.10 -1.87
CA VAL A 590 3.35 -25.05 -1.65
C VAL A 590 3.67 -25.71 -0.32
N GLN A 591 4.37 -26.85 -0.35
CA GLN A 591 4.68 -27.65 0.84
C GLN A 591 6.10 -28.22 0.81
N PRO A 592 6.88 -28.11 1.91
CA PRO A 592 8.19 -28.75 1.99
C PRO A 592 8.11 -30.27 1.78
N GLY A 593 9.13 -30.86 1.15
CA GLY A 593 9.25 -32.31 1.01
C GLY A 593 8.25 -32.98 0.06
N THR A 594 7.43 -32.21 -0.65
CA THR A 594 6.43 -32.74 -1.60
C THR A 594 6.91 -32.54 -3.03
N PRO A 595 6.91 -33.58 -3.90
CA PRO A 595 7.28 -33.42 -5.30
C PRO A 595 6.24 -32.58 -6.06
N ALA A 596 6.70 -31.89 -7.10
CA ALA A 596 5.79 -31.17 -7.98
C ALA A 596 4.87 -32.16 -8.72
N ARG A 597 3.57 -31.84 -8.79
CA ARG A 597 2.58 -32.65 -9.51
C ARG A 597 1.75 -31.75 -10.41
N ASP A 598 1.64 -32.14 -11.66
CA ASP A 598 0.82 -31.44 -12.65
C ASP A 598 -0.63 -31.40 -12.20
N GLY A 599 -1.24 -30.24 -12.35
CA GLY A 599 -2.65 -30.04 -12.09
C GLY A 599 -3.49 -30.36 -13.32
N LEU A 600 -4.76 -30.67 -13.11
CA LEU A 600 -5.71 -30.76 -14.22
C LEU A 600 -5.88 -29.38 -14.88
N PRO A 601 -5.98 -29.31 -16.23
CA PRO A 601 -6.28 -28.07 -16.91
C PRO A 601 -7.57 -27.46 -16.39
N ARG A 602 -7.53 -26.18 -16.02
CA ARG A 602 -8.71 -25.42 -15.60
C ARG A 602 -9.24 -24.65 -16.79
N THR A 603 -10.56 -24.58 -16.92
CA THR A 603 -11.23 -23.85 -18.01
C THR A 603 -12.29 -22.91 -17.47
N ALA A 604 -12.40 -21.73 -18.06
CA ALA A 604 -13.49 -20.79 -17.82
C ALA A 604 -14.11 -20.37 -19.16
N PRO A 605 -15.44 -20.28 -19.26
CA PRO A 605 -16.09 -19.83 -20.49
C PRO A 605 -15.73 -18.37 -20.79
N LEU A 606 -15.41 -18.09 -22.05
CA LEU A 606 -15.37 -16.73 -22.60
C LEU A 606 -16.67 -16.50 -23.35
N THR A 607 -17.69 -16.01 -22.64
CA THR A 607 -19.07 -15.83 -23.12
C THR A 607 -19.17 -15.09 -24.46
N SER A 608 -18.27 -14.14 -24.69
CA SER A 608 -18.13 -13.45 -25.98
C SER A 608 -16.75 -12.82 -26.08
N LEU A 609 -16.15 -12.84 -27.27
CA LEU A 609 -14.96 -12.06 -27.61
C LEU A 609 -15.31 -10.62 -28.07
N ALA A 610 -16.59 -10.26 -28.11
CA ALA A 610 -17.00 -8.89 -28.39
C ALA A 610 -16.58 -7.96 -27.24
N PHE A 611 -16.03 -6.82 -27.59
CA PHE A 611 -15.71 -5.73 -26.66
C PHE A 611 -16.77 -4.64 -26.79
N ASP A 612 -16.77 -3.71 -25.85
CA ASP A 612 -17.62 -2.52 -25.85
C ASP A 612 -16.75 -1.32 -26.26
N PRO A 613 -16.89 -0.79 -27.49
CA PRO A 613 -16.05 0.30 -27.96
C PRO A 613 -16.11 1.50 -27.03
N GLY A 614 -14.94 2.02 -26.63
CA GLY A 614 -14.82 3.13 -25.68
C GLY A 614 -14.91 2.72 -24.20
N GLU A 615 -15.08 1.43 -23.88
CA GLU A 615 -14.94 0.96 -22.51
C GLU A 615 -13.47 0.98 -22.07
N VAL A 616 -13.20 1.67 -20.97
CA VAL A 616 -11.88 1.67 -20.32
C VAL A 616 -12.00 0.93 -18.99
N THR A 617 -11.09 -0.02 -18.76
CA THR A 617 -10.99 -0.72 -17.47
C THR A 617 -9.82 -0.19 -16.67
N LEU A 618 -10.09 0.34 -15.48
CA LEU A 618 -9.09 0.57 -14.44
C LEU A 618 -8.95 -0.68 -13.58
N GLN A 619 -7.88 -1.42 -13.77
CA GLN A 619 -7.55 -2.60 -12.95
C GLN A 619 -6.78 -2.15 -11.70
N VAL A 620 -7.27 -2.57 -10.53
CA VAL A 620 -6.66 -2.26 -9.22
C VAL A 620 -6.39 -3.55 -8.45
N LEU A 621 -5.11 -3.92 -8.32
CA LEU A 621 -4.68 -5.16 -7.66
C LEU A 621 -3.86 -4.85 -6.42
N LYS A 622 -4.08 -5.62 -5.35
CA LYS A 622 -3.30 -5.53 -4.11
C LYS A 622 -2.15 -6.53 -4.15
N GLY A 623 -0.92 -6.06 -3.99
CA GLY A 623 0.27 -6.88 -3.82
C GLY A 623 0.35 -7.52 -2.44
N ALA A 624 1.17 -8.57 -2.30
CA ALA A 624 1.39 -9.23 -1.00
C ALA A 624 2.16 -8.36 0.01
N ASP A 625 2.81 -7.30 -0.46
CA ASP A 625 3.48 -6.26 0.33
C ASP A 625 2.52 -5.14 0.79
N GLY A 626 1.23 -5.25 0.45
CA GLY A 626 0.19 -4.29 0.78
C GLY A 626 0.09 -3.09 -0.18
N ALA A 627 0.97 -2.98 -1.18
CA ALA A 627 0.87 -1.94 -2.20
C ALA A 627 -0.31 -2.22 -3.17
N TYR A 628 -0.82 -1.17 -3.82
CA TYR A 628 -1.81 -1.30 -4.89
C TYR A 628 -1.13 -1.04 -6.23
N SER A 629 -1.48 -1.82 -7.24
CA SER A 629 -1.10 -1.58 -8.62
C SER A 629 -2.33 -1.15 -9.40
N PHE A 630 -2.17 -0.08 -10.18
CA PHE A 630 -3.22 0.54 -10.98
C PHE A 630 -2.83 0.41 -12.44
N GLN A 631 -3.73 -0.07 -13.28
CA GLN A 631 -3.49 -0.18 -14.71
C GLN A 631 -4.71 0.25 -15.48
N LEU A 632 -4.54 1.23 -16.36
CA LEU A 632 -5.57 1.63 -17.31
C LEU A 632 -5.48 0.74 -18.56
N LEU A 633 -6.59 0.09 -18.90
CA LEU A 633 -6.72 -0.80 -20.05
C LEU A 633 -7.79 -0.23 -20.99
N SER A 634 -7.37 0.21 -22.17
CA SER A 634 -8.22 0.69 -23.26
C SER A 634 -7.85 -0.05 -24.56
N GLU A 635 -8.07 0.56 -25.72
CA GLU A 635 -7.40 0.16 -26.95
C GLU A 635 -5.87 0.27 -26.83
N THR A 636 -5.40 1.17 -25.97
CA THR A 636 -4.02 1.29 -25.49
C THR A 636 -3.83 0.42 -24.25
N THR A 637 -2.75 -0.36 -24.21
CA THR A 637 -2.36 -1.09 -22.99
C THR A 637 -1.25 -0.33 -22.29
N TYR A 638 -1.60 0.41 -21.24
CA TYR A 638 -0.63 1.12 -20.42
C TYR A 638 0.06 0.19 -19.42
N ALA A 639 1.29 0.50 -19.02
CA ALA A 639 2.01 -0.27 -18.02
C ALA A 639 1.34 -0.15 -16.63
N PRO A 640 1.40 -1.20 -15.79
CA PRO A 640 0.87 -1.12 -14.44
C PRO A 640 1.73 -0.21 -13.55
N GLU A 641 1.08 0.74 -12.89
CA GLU A 641 1.69 1.68 -11.96
C GLU A 641 1.52 1.19 -10.53
N SER A 642 2.64 0.85 -9.88
CA SER A 642 2.61 0.37 -8.50
C SER A 642 2.74 1.55 -7.53
N PHE A 643 1.73 1.71 -6.69
CA PHE A 643 1.63 2.80 -5.74
C PHE A 643 1.22 2.25 -4.37
N ARG A 644 2.04 2.54 -3.35
CA ARG A 644 1.62 2.30 -1.98
C ARG A 644 0.73 3.46 -1.57
N LEU A 645 -0.57 3.20 -1.44
CA LEU A 645 -1.48 4.12 -0.77
C LEU A 645 -0.86 4.42 0.61
N LEU A 646 -0.41 5.66 0.84
CA LEU A 646 0.18 6.05 2.12
C LEU A 646 -0.82 5.72 3.23
N ALA A 647 -0.48 4.73 4.06
CA ALA A 647 -1.41 4.12 5.01
C ALA A 647 -1.87 5.08 6.12
N GLY A 648 -1.16 6.20 6.34
CA GLY A 648 -1.55 7.25 7.29
C GLY A 648 -2.50 8.29 6.70
N ASP A 649 -2.21 8.82 5.50
CA ASP A 649 -2.97 9.95 4.93
C ASP A 649 -4.26 9.51 4.22
N SER A 650 -4.26 8.37 3.53
CA SER A 650 -5.43 7.94 2.75
C SER A 650 -6.62 7.51 3.63
N GLN A 651 -6.38 6.83 4.75
CA GLN A 651 -7.46 6.43 5.65
C GLN A 651 -8.07 7.64 6.37
N GLY A 652 -7.24 8.53 6.92
CA GLY A 652 -7.71 9.78 7.54
C GLY A 652 -8.31 10.79 6.54
N ALA A 653 -7.80 10.90 5.32
CA ALA A 653 -8.43 11.70 4.26
C ALA A 653 -9.77 11.11 3.82
N ARG A 654 -9.87 9.78 3.67
CA ARG A 654 -11.14 9.09 3.37
C ARG A 654 -12.16 9.28 4.49
N GLU A 655 -11.78 9.08 5.75
CA GLU A 655 -12.63 9.31 6.92
C GLU A 655 -13.16 10.75 6.96
N ARG A 656 -12.28 11.75 6.77
CA ARG A 656 -12.67 13.17 6.70
C ARG A 656 -13.71 13.46 5.61
N ILE A 657 -13.58 12.81 4.45
CA ILE A 657 -14.51 13.01 3.32
C ILE A 657 -15.88 12.43 3.62
N TYR A 658 -15.91 11.23 4.18
CA TYR A 658 -17.16 10.60 4.51
C TYR A 658 -17.85 11.23 5.73
N ASP A 659 -17.08 11.72 6.71
CA ASP A 659 -17.62 12.54 7.79
C ASP A 659 -18.21 13.84 7.26
N GLU A 660 -17.58 14.48 6.27
CA GLU A 660 -18.14 15.66 5.60
C GLU A 660 -19.41 15.34 4.80
N LEU A 661 -19.43 14.23 4.07
CA LEU A 661 -20.62 13.76 3.35
C LEU A 661 -21.77 13.48 4.31
N ARG A 662 -21.48 12.83 5.44
CA ARG A 662 -22.46 12.56 6.49
C ARG A 662 -22.99 13.84 7.11
N ARG A 663 -22.12 14.82 7.43
CA ARG A 663 -22.53 16.14 7.92
C ARG A 663 -23.41 16.88 6.92
N THR A 664 -23.02 16.86 5.64
CA THR A 664 -23.73 17.53 4.56
C THR A 664 -25.11 16.89 4.32
N ALA A 665 -25.19 15.56 4.27
CA ALA A 665 -26.44 14.82 4.14
C ALA A 665 -27.38 15.05 5.36
N ALA A 666 -26.82 15.17 6.57
CA ALA A 666 -27.60 15.47 7.79
C ALA A 666 -28.09 16.93 7.84
N ALA A 667 -27.33 17.88 7.28
CA ALA A 667 -27.69 19.30 7.22
C ALA A 667 -28.66 19.64 6.07
N ALA A 668 -28.64 18.85 4.99
CA ALA A 668 -29.51 19.03 3.84
C ALA A 668 -30.98 18.85 4.22
N GLY A 669 -31.77 19.93 4.19
CA GLY A 669 -33.21 19.93 4.46
C GLY A 669 -33.65 20.58 5.78
N GLN A 670 -32.75 21.11 6.61
CA GLN A 670 -33.14 21.89 7.80
C GLN A 670 -33.53 23.35 7.44
N PRO A 671 -34.58 23.94 8.06
CA PRO A 671 -34.95 25.34 7.84
C PRO A 671 -33.82 26.27 8.31
N GLY A 672 -33.24 27.04 7.39
CA GLY A 672 -32.03 27.87 7.64
C GLY A 672 -30.70 27.20 7.30
N GLY A 673 -30.73 26.07 6.57
CA GLY A 673 -29.58 25.22 6.26
C GLY A 673 -28.41 25.92 5.55
N THR A 674 -27.22 25.40 5.80
CA THR A 674 -25.92 25.72 5.18
C THR A 674 -26.01 26.11 3.71
N ASP A 675 -25.26 27.14 3.30
CA ASP A 675 -25.09 27.56 1.90
C ASP A 675 -24.79 26.35 1.01
N GLN A 676 -25.77 25.94 0.19
CA GLN A 676 -25.68 24.77 -0.69
C GLN A 676 -24.51 24.90 -1.67
N HIS A 677 -24.17 26.12 -2.09
CA HIS A 677 -23.01 26.37 -2.92
C HIS A 677 -21.70 26.12 -2.16
N ALA A 678 -21.62 26.50 -0.89
CA ALA A 678 -20.48 26.22 -0.03
C ALA A 678 -20.31 24.71 0.22
N ALA A 679 -21.40 23.99 0.47
CA ALA A 679 -21.38 22.53 0.64
C ALA A 679 -20.92 21.82 -0.64
N ARG A 680 -21.48 22.19 -1.81
CA ARG A 680 -21.04 21.64 -3.09
C ARG A 680 -19.56 21.95 -3.38
N ARG A 681 -19.11 23.19 -3.13
CA ARG A 681 -17.69 23.57 -3.29
C ARG A 681 -16.77 22.77 -2.38
N ARG A 682 -17.19 22.49 -1.15
CA ARG A 682 -16.46 21.63 -0.21
C ARG A 682 -16.31 20.22 -0.77
N LEU A 683 -17.38 19.61 -1.28
CA LEU A 683 -17.35 18.28 -1.89
C LEU A 683 -16.44 18.23 -3.12
N VAL A 684 -16.49 19.25 -3.99
CA VAL A 684 -15.58 19.36 -5.14
C VAL A 684 -14.12 19.39 -4.68
N ASN A 685 -13.77 20.24 -3.71
CA ASN A 685 -12.39 20.31 -3.20
C ASN A 685 -11.90 18.97 -2.63
N LEU A 686 -12.78 18.24 -1.94
CA LEU A 686 -12.47 16.90 -1.41
C LEU A 686 -12.30 15.87 -2.54
N GLY A 687 -13.14 15.93 -3.58
CA GLY A 687 -13.01 15.08 -4.77
C GLY A 687 -11.72 15.33 -5.54
N VAL A 688 -11.29 16.60 -5.64
CA VAL A 688 -10.00 16.99 -6.25
C VAL A 688 -8.84 16.45 -5.42
N GLN A 689 -8.91 16.59 -4.09
CA GLN A 689 -7.89 16.03 -3.20
C GLN A 689 -7.80 14.51 -3.34
N LEU A 690 -8.92 13.80 -3.41
CA LEU A 690 -8.92 12.35 -3.65
C LEU A 690 -8.33 12.00 -5.01
N TRP A 691 -8.69 12.72 -6.07
CA TRP A 691 -8.13 12.50 -7.40
C TRP A 691 -6.60 12.62 -7.36
N ALA A 692 -6.06 13.68 -6.75
CA ALA A 692 -4.63 13.93 -6.65
C ALA A 692 -3.87 12.93 -5.76
N THR A 693 -4.51 12.38 -4.72
CA THR A 693 -3.83 11.54 -3.72
C THR A 693 -4.04 10.03 -3.90
N ALA A 694 -5.19 9.62 -4.44
CA ALA A 694 -5.57 8.22 -4.57
C ALA A 694 -5.25 7.63 -5.96
N VAL A 695 -5.13 8.47 -6.99
CA VAL A 695 -4.83 8.04 -8.37
C VAL A 695 -3.41 8.47 -8.73
N PRO A 696 -2.50 7.54 -9.09
CA PRO A 696 -1.12 7.90 -9.46
C PRO A 696 -1.04 8.88 -10.64
N ASP A 697 -0.08 9.81 -10.62
CA ASP A 697 0.12 10.83 -11.66
C ASP A 697 0.16 10.25 -13.08
N ALA A 698 0.84 9.10 -13.25
CA ALA A 698 0.90 8.40 -14.52
C ALA A 698 -0.49 7.96 -14.99
N VAL A 699 -1.31 7.38 -14.11
CA VAL A 699 -2.69 6.96 -14.44
C VAL A 699 -3.58 8.18 -14.71
N ARG A 700 -3.40 9.30 -14.01
CA ARG A 700 -4.15 10.54 -14.30
C ARG A 700 -3.85 11.07 -15.69
N ARG A 701 -2.57 11.10 -16.11
CA ARG A 701 -2.18 11.48 -17.48
C ARG A 701 -2.78 10.55 -18.53
N GLN A 702 -2.69 9.23 -18.31
CA GLN A 702 -3.27 8.22 -19.21
C GLN A 702 -4.78 8.41 -19.33
N PHE A 703 -5.47 8.68 -18.22
CA PHE A 703 -6.90 8.96 -18.24
C PHE A 703 -7.22 10.20 -19.10
N TRP A 704 -6.43 11.28 -19.00
CA TRP A 704 -6.62 12.47 -19.84
C TRP A 704 -6.34 12.23 -21.33
N GLU A 705 -5.41 11.33 -21.67
CA GLU A 705 -5.16 10.92 -23.07
C GLU A 705 -6.37 10.18 -23.67
N GLU A 706 -7.06 9.37 -22.86
CA GLU A 706 -8.19 8.55 -23.29
C GLU A 706 -9.55 9.27 -23.14
N ALA A 707 -9.63 10.30 -22.29
CA ALA A 707 -10.86 10.96 -21.86
C ALA A 707 -11.83 11.36 -23.00
N GLY A 708 -11.29 11.73 -24.17
CA GLY A 708 -12.09 12.12 -25.34
C GLY A 708 -12.89 10.99 -25.98
N HIS A 709 -12.56 9.72 -25.70
CA HIS A 709 -13.15 8.54 -26.32
C HIS A 709 -13.82 7.58 -25.33
N VAL A 710 -13.74 7.85 -24.02
CA VAL A 710 -14.34 6.99 -22.99
C VAL A 710 -15.85 7.05 -23.03
N THR A 711 -16.50 5.90 -23.23
CA THR A 711 -17.96 5.75 -23.14
C THR A 711 -18.40 5.18 -21.80
N SER A 712 -17.52 4.44 -21.11
CA SER A 712 -17.73 3.92 -19.76
C SER A 712 -16.41 3.59 -19.08
N LEU A 713 -16.37 3.79 -17.75
CA LEU A 713 -15.23 3.42 -16.92
C LEU A 713 -15.61 2.23 -16.03
N THR A 714 -14.94 1.10 -16.26
CA THR A 714 -15.07 -0.09 -15.42
C THR A 714 -13.93 -0.14 -14.42
N VAL A 715 -14.22 -0.15 -13.13
CA VAL A 715 -13.21 -0.37 -12.08
C VAL A 715 -13.21 -1.84 -11.70
N LEU A 716 -12.10 -2.52 -11.96
CA LEU A 716 -11.92 -3.94 -11.65
C LEU A 716 -10.99 -4.12 -10.44
N GLY A 717 -11.51 -4.60 -9.32
CA GLY A 717 -10.72 -4.81 -8.10
C GLY A 717 -11.48 -5.56 -7.00
N GLU A 718 -10.74 -6.14 -6.05
CA GLU A 718 -11.30 -6.90 -4.92
C GLU A 718 -11.64 -6.02 -3.70
N HIS A 719 -11.28 -4.73 -3.74
CA HIS A 719 -11.29 -3.86 -2.56
C HIS A 719 -11.90 -2.49 -2.89
N ASP A 720 -12.86 -2.04 -2.07
CA ASP A 720 -13.47 -0.70 -2.14
C ASP A 720 -12.56 0.36 -1.50
N VAL A 721 -11.30 0.41 -1.93
CA VAL A 721 -10.25 1.26 -1.34
C VAL A 721 -10.47 2.73 -1.65
N VAL A 722 -11.04 3.03 -2.82
CA VAL A 722 -11.27 4.39 -3.29
C VAL A 722 -12.76 4.55 -3.61
N PRO A 723 -13.41 5.62 -3.15
CA PRO A 723 -14.73 5.98 -3.63
C PRO A 723 -14.62 6.60 -5.03
N TRP A 724 -14.53 5.75 -6.06
CA TRP A 724 -14.34 6.16 -7.45
C TRP A 724 -15.39 7.18 -7.92
N GLU A 725 -16.61 7.06 -7.39
CA GLU A 725 -17.74 7.93 -7.69
C GLU A 725 -17.53 9.38 -7.20
N LEU A 726 -16.68 9.57 -6.18
CA LEU A 726 -16.36 10.87 -5.57
C LEU A 726 -15.12 11.55 -6.15
N LEU A 727 -14.41 10.89 -7.06
CA LEU A 727 -13.24 11.52 -7.68
C LEU A 727 -13.68 12.69 -8.53
N TYR A 728 -12.97 13.82 -8.44
CA TYR A 728 -13.20 14.98 -9.27
C TYR A 728 -11.94 15.22 -10.13
N PRO A 729 -11.94 14.79 -11.40
CA PRO A 729 -10.77 14.92 -12.26
C PRO A 729 -10.41 16.38 -12.54
N LEU A 730 -9.29 16.84 -11.98
CA LEU A 730 -8.72 18.17 -12.17
C LEU A 730 -7.19 18.09 -12.10
N ASP A 731 -6.52 18.39 -13.21
CA ASP A 731 -5.06 18.50 -13.29
C ASP A 731 -4.67 19.74 -14.11
N GLY A 732 -4.13 20.77 -13.44
CA GLY A 732 -3.70 22.01 -14.10
C GLY A 732 -4.86 22.73 -14.80
N HIS A 733 -4.86 22.71 -16.14
CA HIS A 733 -5.91 23.32 -16.98
C HIS A 733 -6.95 22.31 -17.49
N GLN A 734 -6.78 21.02 -17.20
CA GLN A 734 -7.70 19.96 -17.61
C GLN A 734 -8.69 19.70 -16.47
N GLU A 735 -9.97 19.94 -16.72
CA GLU A 735 -11.07 19.74 -15.77
C GLU A 735 -12.18 18.92 -16.43
N GLY A 736 -12.70 17.92 -15.71
CA GLY A 736 -13.77 17.03 -16.20
C GLY A 736 -15.15 17.68 -16.09
N ASP A 737 -16.18 17.00 -16.59
CA ASP A 737 -17.58 17.42 -16.43
C ASP A 737 -18.13 17.03 -15.04
N GLY A 738 -17.53 17.60 -13.99
CA GLY A 738 -17.88 17.36 -12.60
C GLY A 738 -17.20 16.13 -11.98
N PHE A 739 -17.88 15.47 -11.04
CA PHE A 739 -17.39 14.22 -10.46
C PHE A 739 -17.31 13.12 -11.53
N LEU A 740 -16.43 12.14 -11.35
CA LEU A 740 -16.19 11.08 -12.32
C LEU A 740 -17.48 10.32 -12.68
N ALA A 741 -18.36 10.09 -11.69
CA ALA A 741 -19.67 9.46 -11.90
C ALA A 741 -20.76 10.40 -12.45
N GLU A 742 -20.51 11.70 -12.54
CA GLU A 742 -21.35 12.68 -13.25
C GLU A 742 -20.93 12.83 -14.72
N TRP A 743 -19.65 12.62 -15.00
CA TRP A 743 -19.09 12.68 -16.33
C TRP A 743 -19.28 11.37 -17.10
N LEU A 744 -18.95 10.23 -16.49
CA LEU A 744 -18.90 8.93 -17.14
C LEU A 744 -19.77 7.86 -16.44
N PRO A 745 -20.26 6.85 -17.16
CA PRO A 745 -20.79 5.63 -16.56
C PRO A 745 -19.68 4.89 -15.77
N VAL A 746 -19.65 5.06 -14.45
CA VAL A 746 -18.73 4.36 -13.56
C VAL A 746 -19.39 3.10 -13.02
N VAL A 747 -18.81 1.93 -13.31
CA VAL A 747 -19.29 0.63 -12.84
C VAL A 747 -18.13 -0.17 -12.25
N ARG A 748 -18.39 -0.86 -11.15
CA ARG A 748 -17.43 -1.71 -10.45
C ARG A 748 -17.58 -3.17 -10.89
N ARG A 749 -16.48 -3.91 -10.87
CA ARG A 749 -16.47 -5.37 -11.05
C ARG A 749 -15.61 -6.00 -9.98
N VAL A 750 -16.13 -7.08 -9.41
CA VAL A 750 -15.35 -7.95 -8.51
C VAL A 750 -14.84 -9.16 -9.28
N PHE A 751 -13.72 -9.71 -8.82
CA PHE A 751 -13.21 -10.95 -9.38
C PHE A 751 -14.20 -12.11 -9.13
N GLY A 752 -14.32 -13.00 -10.12
CA GLY A 752 -15.26 -14.13 -10.13
C GLY A 752 -16.67 -13.83 -10.64
N GLN A 753 -16.95 -12.58 -11.03
CA GLN A 753 -18.24 -12.15 -11.57
C GLN A 753 -18.36 -12.45 -13.06
N ASP A 754 -19.48 -13.07 -13.45
CA ASP A 754 -19.80 -13.35 -14.85
C ASP A 754 -20.04 -12.06 -15.66
N ARG A 755 -19.86 -12.12 -16.98
CA ARG A 755 -20.19 -11.00 -17.88
C ARG A 755 -21.62 -11.13 -18.36
N VAL A 756 -22.52 -10.39 -17.73
CA VAL A 756 -23.96 -10.40 -18.02
C VAL A 756 -24.33 -9.24 -18.94
N ARG A 757 -24.96 -9.54 -20.08
CA ARG A 757 -25.43 -8.54 -21.07
C ARG A 757 -26.92 -8.23 -20.94
N GLU A 758 -27.69 -9.18 -20.46
CA GLU A 758 -29.13 -9.05 -20.25
C GLU A 758 -29.40 -9.35 -18.78
N LEU A 759 -30.04 -8.40 -18.09
CA LEU A 759 -30.54 -8.56 -16.73
C LEU A 759 -32.00 -8.98 -16.86
N PRO A 760 -32.33 -10.28 -16.73
CA PRO A 760 -33.72 -10.71 -16.79
C PRO A 760 -34.48 -10.06 -15.64
N LEU A 761 -35.63 -9.45 -15.95
CA LEU A 761 -36.55 -8.84 -14.99
C LEU A 761 -37.92 -9.49 -15.14
N SER A 762 -37.99 -10.80 -14.94
CA SER A 762 -39.24 -11.58 -15.05
C SER A 762 -40.13 -11.47 -13.81
N THR A 763 -39.51 -11.34 -12.63
CA THR A 763 -40.17 -11.24 -11.33
C THR A 763 -39.48 -10.15 -10.50
N ALA A 764 -40.22 -9.46 -9.63
CA ALA A 764 -39.67 -8.48 -8.69
C ALA A 764 -40.15 -8.78 -7.27
N ALA A 765 -39.21 -9.09 -6.38
CA ALA A 765 -39.45 -9.26 -4.95
C ALA A 765 -38.89 -8.07 -4.17
N PHE A 766 -39.63 -7.64 -3.13
CA PHE A 766 -39.28 -6.46 -2.34
C PHE A 766 -39.03 -6.84 -0.89
N VAL A 767 -37.90 -6.45 -0.31
CA VAL A 767 -37.56 -6.70 1.09
C VAL A 767 -37.88 -5.46 1.91
N VAL A 768 -38.91 -5.56 2.77
CA VAL A 768 -39.40 -4.47 3.63
C VAL A 768 -39.68 -5.04 5.03
N PRO A 769 -38.65 -5.25 5.86
CA PRO A 769 -38.81 -5.78 7.20
C PRO A 769 -39.54 -4.80 8.14
N PRO A 770 -40.02 -5.28 9.30
CA PRO A 770 -40.62 -4.43 10.32
C PRO A 770 -39.67 -3.31 10.77
N GLY A 771 -40.19 -2.08 10.92
CA GLY A 771 -39.36 -0.93 11.29
C GLY A 771 -38.64 -0.25 10.13
N SER A 772 -38.95 -0.65 8.88
CA SER A 772 -38.56 0.08 7.67
C SER A 772 -39.18 1.49 7.65
N PRO A 773 -38.55 2.46 6.94
CA PRO A 773 -39.04 3.83 6.91
C PRO A 773 -40.42 3.92 6.24
N PRO A 774 -41.28 4.89 6.61
CA PRO A 774 -42.60 5.06 5.99
C PRO A 774 -42.55 5.22 4.46
N GLU A 775 -41.45 5.76 3.95
CA GLU A 775 -41.21 5.93 2.52
C GLU A 775 -40.97 4.60 1.79
N ALA A 776 -40.58 3.52 2.49
CA ALA A 776 -40.31 2.22 1.87
C ALA A 776 -41.56 1.64 1.18
N GLU A 777 -42.74 1.79 1.76
CA GLU A 777 -43.99 1.34 1.12
C GLU A 777 -44.30 2.17 -0.14
N ARG A 778 -44.02 3.48 -0.09
CA ARG A 778 -44.16 4.37 -1.26
C ARG A 778 -43.18 4.00 -2.36
N GLU A 779 -41.95 3.64 -2.00
CA GLU A 779 -40.93 3.14 -2.91
C GLU A 779 -41.39 1.88 -3.62
N VAL A 780 -41.79 0.86 -2.87
CA VAL A 780 -42.29 -0.40 -3.45
C VAL A 780 -43.49 -0.16 -4.37
N LEU A 781 -44.43 0.69 -3.97
CA LEU A 781 -45.61 1.00 -4.78
C LEU A 781 -45.22 1.69 -6.11
N ALA A 782 -44.32 2.68 -6.05
CA ALA A 782 -43.83 3.38 -7.24
C ALA A 782 -43.10 2.42 -8.19
N LEU A 783 -42.25 1.54 -7.66
CA LEU A 783 -41.50 0.56 -8.45
C LEU A 783 -42.41 -0.49 -9.08
N ARG A 784 -43.42 -1.00 -8.37
CA ARG A 784 -44.44 -1.90 -8.95
C ARG A 784 -45.14 -1.26 -10.14
N ALA A 785 -45.54 0.01 -10.01
CA ALA A 785 -46.16 0.75 -11.11
C ALA A 785 -45.19 0.94 -12.29
N ARG A 786 -43.91 1.21 -12.01
CA ARG A 786 -42.86 1.42 -13.01
C ARG A 786 -42.52 0.17 -13.82
N LEU A 787 -42.38 -0.97 -13.15
CA LEU A 787 -42.07 -2.26 -13.78
C LEU A 787 -43.22 -2.76 -14.65
N GLY A 788 -44.45 -2.38 -14.31
CA GLY A 788 -45.64 -2.66 -15.09
C GLY A 788 -46.08 -4.13 -15.03
N ALA A 789 -47.16 -4.45 -15.75
CA ALA A 789 -47.80 -5.76 -15.70
C ALA A 789 -46.98 -6.91 -16.33
N ALA A 790 -45.91 -6.60 -17.05
CA ALA A 790 -45.03 -7.59 -17.67
C ALA A 790 -44.09 -8.28 -16.67
N VAL A 791 -43.85 -7.66 -15.50
CA VAL A 791 -43.01 -8.21 -14.44
C VAL A 791 -43.90 -8.82 -13.37
N THR A 792 -43.66 -10.08 -13.02
CA THR A 792 -44.44 -10.78 -11.98
C THR A 792 -44.11 -10.19 -10.60
N ASP A 793 -45.11 -9.88 -9.80
CA ASP A 793 -44.89 -9.43 -8.42
C ASP A 793 -44.55 -10.64 -7.53
N GLY A 794 -43.31 -10.69 -7.05
CA GLY A 794 -42.81 -11.69 -6.11
C GLY A 794 -43.22 -11.42 -4.66
N GLY A 795 -43.95 -10.33 -4.41
CA GLY A 795 -44.45 -9.95 -3.11
C GLY A 795 -43.44 -9.20 -2.26
N THR A 796 -43.85 -8.91 -1.02
CA THR A 796 -43.05 -8.20 -0.03
C THR A 796 -42.59 -9.17 1.05
N LEU A 797 -41.27 -9.29 1.23
CA LEU A 797 -40.60 -10.20 2.14
C LEU A 797 -40.20 -9.46 3.42
N THR A 798 -40.58 -10.03 4.57
CA THR A 798 -40.30 -9.47 5.90
C THR A 798 -39.45 -10.38 6.78
N ARG A 799 -39.27 -11.64 6.36
CA ARG A 799 -38.55 -12.70 7.08
C ARG A 799 -37.26 -13.08 6.36
N ARG A 800 -36.16 -13.20 7.12
CA ARG A 800 -34.84 -13.71 6.73
C ARG A 800 -34.96 -15.04 6.00
N ALA A 801 -35.67 -16.02 6.58
CA ALA A 801 -35.81 -17.34 5.97
C ALA A 801 -36.36 -17.27 4.54
N ALA A 802 -37.39 -16.44 4.30
CA ALA A 802 -37.99 -16.31 2.97
C ALA A 802 -37.02 -15.65 1.95
N VAL A 803 -36.15 -14.75 2.40
CA VAL A 803 -35.12 -14.15 1.53
C VAL A 803 -34.04 -15.18 1.21
N SER A 804 -33.55 -15.92 2.21
CA SER A 804 -32.57 -16.99 2.01
C SER A 804 -33.08 -18.08 1.07
N ASP A 805 -34.31 -18.58 1.30
CA ASP A 805 -34.93 -19.61 0.46
C ASP A 805 -35.03 -19.13 -0.99
N LEU A 806 -35.50 -17.89 -1.22
CA LEU A 806 -35.61 -17.31 -2.56
C LEU A 806 -34.25 -17.20 -3.28
N ILE A 807 -33.17 -16.91 -2.54
CA ILE A 807 -31.83 -16.80 -3.10
C ILE A 807 -31.27 -18.20 -3.41
N ASP A 808 -31.39 -19.13 -2.49
CA ASP A 808 -30.84 -20.49 -2.58
C ASP A 808 -31.57 -21.32 -3.66
N GLU A 809 -32.86 -21.07 -3.89
CA GLU A 809 -33.65 -21.67 -4.97
C GLU A 809 -33.35 -21.07 -6.36
N GLY A 810 -32.58 -19.97 -6.42
CA GLY A 810 -32.22 -19.29 -7.66
C GLY A 810 -33.18 -18.16 -8.00
N LEU A 811 -33.06 -17.03 -7.29
CA LEU A 811 -33.84 -15.81 -7.54
C LEU A 811 -33.87 -15.45 -9.03
N HIS A 812 -35.08 -15.34 -9.59
CA HIS A 812 -35.31 -14.91 -10.96
C HIS A 812 -35.76 -13.44 -10.98
N GLY A 813 -34.98 -12.53 -11.56
CA GLY A 813 -35.41 -11.15 -11.76
C GLY A 813 -34.75 -10.12 -10.83
N LEU A 814 -35.57 -9.38 -10.10
CA LEU A 814 -35.17 -8.29 -9.21
C LEU A 814 -35.41 -8.68 -7.74
N LEU A 815 -34.42 -8.42 -6.90
CA LEU A 815 -34.59 -8.33 -5.44
C LEU A 815 -34.23 -6.92 -4.99
N HIS A 816 -35.24 -6.17 -4.52
CA HIS A 816 -35.10 -4.78 -4.11
C HIS A 816 -35.28 -4.66 -2.59
N PHE A 817 -34.26 -4.22 -1.88
CA PHE A 817 -34.34 -3.90 -0.46
C PHE A 817 -34.70 -2.44 -0.30
N ALA A 818 -35.81 -2.16 0.39
CA ALA A 818 -36.25 -0.83 0.79
C ALA A 818 -36.39 -0.84 2.32
N CYS A 819 -35.27 -0.70 3.03
CA CYS A 819 -35.23 -0.91 4.47
C CYS A 819 -34.11 -0.12 5.16
N HIS A 820 -33.88 -0.38 6.45
CA HIS A 820 -32.68 0.10 7.13
C HIS A 820 -31.68 -1.03 7.31
N ASN A 821 -30.40 -0.67 7.25
CA ASN A 821 -29.29 -1.54 7.57
C ASN A 821 -28.68 -1.08 8.89
N SER A 822 -28.41 -2.05 9.75
CA SER A 822 -27.89 -1.86 11.10
C SER A 822 -26.46 -2.37 11.16
N PHE A 823 -25.62 -1.71 11.95
CA PHE A 823 -24.22 -2.08 12.12
C PHE A 823 -23.96 -2.46 13.58
N THR A 824 -23.29 -3.59 13.78
CA THR A 824 -22.76 -4.02 15.08
C THR A 824 -21.25 -4.19 14.97
N SER A 825 -20.58 -4.47 16.09
CA SER A 825 -19.17 -4.90 16.08
C SER A 825 -18.92 -6.15 15.24
N ALA A 826 -19.97 -6.94 14.93
CA ALA A 826 -19.89 -8.13 14.09
C ALA A 826 -20.10 -7.86 12.59
N GLY A 827 -20.54 -6.66 12.20
CA GLY A 827 -20.75 -6.27 10.80
C GLY A 827 -22.13 -5.68 10.49
N SER A 828 -22.40 -5.56 9.18
CA SER A 828 -23.66 -5.05 8.61
C SER A 828 -24.74 -6.14 8.58
N HIS A 829 -25.95 -5.78 8.98
CA HIS A 829 -27.11 -6.66 8.93
C HIS A 829 -28.42 -5.93 8.67
N VAL A 830 -29.38 -6.62 8.05
CA VAL A 830 -30.77 -6.16 7.96
C VAL A 830 -31.57 -6.81 9.08
N THR A 831 -32.24 -6.01 9.91
CA THR A 831 -33.10 -6.53 10.99
C THR A 831 -34.41 -7.06 10.39
N MET A 832 -34.56 -8.38 10.28
CA MET A 832 -35.78 -9.03 9.76
C MET A 832 -36.72 -9.47 10.89
N ALA A 833 -37.95 -9.85 10.55
CA ALA A 833 -38.97 -10.25 11.53
C ALA A 833 -38.61 -11.51 12.35
N ASP A 834 -37.76 -12.38 11.82
CA ASP A 834 -37.34 -13.67 12.39
C ASP A 834 -35.82 -13.74 12.68
N GLY A 835 -35.14 -12.59 12.70
CA GLY A 835 -33.71 -12.47 13.04
C GLY A 835 -32.92 -11.54 12.11
N PRO A 836 -31.63 -11.28 12.41
CA PRO A 836 -30.77 -10.50 11.53
C PRO A 836 -30.43 -11.29 10.25
N PHE A 837 -30.47 -10.62 9.10
CA PHE A 837 -29.96 -11.14 7.82
C PHE A 837 -28.60 -10.51 7.54
N ASP A 838 -27.59 -11.37 7.44
CA ASP A 838 -26.17 -11.01 7.40
C ASP A 838 -25.51 -11.56 6.12
N PRO A 839 -24.35 -11.02 5.70
CA PRO A 839 -23.63 -11.55 4.54
C PRO A 839 -23.25 -13.04 4.64
N ILE A 840 -23.14 -13.59 5.87
CA ILE A 840 -22.86 -15.02 6.07
C ILE A 840 -24.04 -15.90 5.66
N ASP A 841 -25.28 -15.39 5.68
CA ASP A 841 -26.47 -16.12 5.20
C ASP A 841 -26.39 -16.42 3.69
N LEU A 842 -25.54 -15.70 2.93
CA LEU A 842 -25.30 -15.93 1.51
C LEU A 842 -24.23 -17.01 1.25
N ALA A 843 -23.61 -17.58 2.28
CA ALA A 843 -22.51 -18.52 2.10
C ALA A 843 -22.91 -19.75 1.29
N TYR A 844 -24.14 -20.27 1.46
CA TYR A 844 -24.65 -21.39 0.66
C TYR A 844 -24.76 -21.01 -0.82
N ALA A 845 -25.46 -19.92 -1.14
CA ALA A 845 -25.61 -19.40 -2.50
C ALA A 845 -24.25 -19.11 -3.18
N THR A 846 -23.29 -18.56 -2.44
CA THR A 846 -21.93 -18.29 -2.93
C THR A 846 -21.17 -19.55 -3.35
N HIS A 847 -21.29 -20.66 -2.59
CA HIS A 847 -20.58 -21.90 -2.88
C HIS A 847 -21.32 -22.81 -3.88
N SER A 848 -22.65 -22.76 -3.90
CA SER A 848 -23.46 -23.49 -4.87
C SER A 848 -23.55 -22.77 -6.22
N GLY A 849 -23.33 -21.45 -6.26
CA GLY A 849 -23.55 -20.63 -7.43
C GLY A 849 -25.04 -20.51 -7.79
N ALA A 850 -25.92 -20.48 -6.78
CA ALA A 850 -27.38 -20.54 -6.94
C ALA A 850 -27.96 -19.53 -7.94
N LEU A 851 -27.30 -18.38 -8.13
CA LEU A 851 -27.77 -17.30 -9.00
C LEU A 851 -27.11 -17.29 -10.39
N ARG A 852 -26.14 -18.19 -10.68
CA ARG A 852 -25.36 -18.19 -11.94
C ARG A 852 -26.20 -18.47 -13.19
N THR A 853 -27.38 -19.05 -13.04
CA THR A 853 -28.27 -19.37 -14.17
C THR A 853 -29.32 -18.28 -14.39
N THR A 854 -29.59 -17.47 -13.36
CA THR A 854 -30.70 -16.50 -13.36
C THR A 854 -30.21 -15.06 -13.40
N HIS A 855 -28.96 -14.78 -13.03
CA HIS A 855 -28.29 -13.48 -13.09
C HIS A 855 -29.17 -12.29 -12.62
N PRO A 856 -29.76 -12.34 -11.41
CA PRO A 856 -30.69 -11.32 -10.95
C PRO A 856 -30.01 -9.96 -10.76
N LEU A 857 -30.83 -8.91 -10.80
CA LEU A 857 -30.47 -7.58 -10.34
C LEU A 857 -30.78 -7.46 -8.85
N ILE A 858 -29.77 -7.13 -8.05
CA ILE A 858 -29.93 -6.84 -6.62
C ILE A 858 -29.83 -5.34 -6.42
N PHE A 859 -30.87 -4.72 -5.86
CA PHE A 859 -30.89 -3.31 -5.51
C PHE A 859 -31.03 -3.16 -4.00
N PHE A 860 -30.00 -2.65 -3.35
CA PHE A 860 -29.84 -2.67 -1.91
C PHE A 860 -29.96 -1.25 -1.35
N ASN A 861 -31.19 -0.73 -1.25
CA ASN A 861 -31.49 0.58 -0.66
C ASN A 861 -31.72 0.45 0.84
N ALA A 862 -30.63 0.19 1.57
CA ALA A 862 -30.69 -0.07 3.01
C ALA A 862 -29.60 0.68 3.76
N CYS A 863 -29.83 1.95 4.11
CA CYS A 863 -28.92 2.72 4.97
C CYS A 863 -29.67 3.63 5.96
N ARG A 864 -29.13 3.78 7.18
CA ARG A 864 -29.64 4.68 8.22
C ARG A 864 -28.70 5.86 8.45
N SER A 865 -29.27 7.04 8.64
CA SER A 865 -28.66 8.25 9.21
C SER A 865 -28.70 8.23 10.76
N ALA A 866 -27.59 8.66 11.38
CA ALA A 866 -27.33 8.80 12.83
C ALA A 866 -26.97 7.53 13.64
N GLY A 867 -25.67 7.39 13.93
CA GLY A 867 -25.08 6.48 14.93
C GLY A 867 -23.55 6.39 14.79
N GLU A 868 -22.81 6.70 15.87
CA GLU A 868 -21.34 6.69 15.95
C GLU A 868 -20.76 5.27 15.88
N ILE A 869 -20.47 4.73 14.70
CA ILE A 869 -19.60 3.56 14.54
C ILE A 869 -18.76 3.72 13.25
N ASP A 870 -17.48 3.35 13.37
CA ASP A 870 -16.41 3.38 12.38
C ASP A 870 -16.68 2.42 11.19
N TRP A 871 -16.81 2.95 9.97
CA TRP A 871 -17.74 2.40 8.98
C TRP A 871 -17.17 2.19 7.56
N PHE A 872 -15.84 2.21 7.36
CA PHE A 872 -15.27 2.21 5.99
C PHE A 872 -14.43 1.04 5.53
N SER A 873 -14.63 -0.13 6.14
CA SER A 873 -14.08 -1.38 5.62
C SER A 873 -15.05 -2.57 5.72
N THR A 874 -16.37 -2.36 5.80
CA THR A 874 -17.27 -3.48 6.16
C THR A 874 -18.62 -3.54 5.43
N SER A 875 -18.75 -2.83 4.29
CA SER A 875 -19.67 -3.28 3.22
C SER A 875 -19.15 -4.52 2.48
N LEU A 876 -17.97 -5.01 2.87
CA LEU A 876 -17.22 -6.18 2.38
C LEU A 876 -17.97 -7.54 2.40
N GLY A 877 -19.23 -7.57 2.81
CA GLY A 877 -20.10 -8.73 2.71
C GLY A 877 -21.04 -8.71 1.50
N TRP A 878 -21.88 -7.68 1.33
CA TRP A 878 -23.06 -7.83 0.47
C TRP A 878 -22.75 -7.96 -1.03
N ALA A 879 -22.13 -6.94 -1.65
CA ALA A 879 -21.89 -6.95 -3.08
C ALA A 879 -21.01 -8.15 -3.52
N PRO A 880 -19.85 -8.43 -2.87
CA PRO A 880 -19.03 -9.58 -3.25
C PRO A 880 -19.76 -10.93 -3.09
N GLN A 881 -20.61 -11.10 -2.06
CA GLN A 881 -21.33 -12.37 -1.84
C GLN A 881 -22.42 -12.58 -2.91
N PHE A 882 -23.27 -11.58 -3.18
CA PHE A 882 -24.28 -11.69 -4.24
C PHE A 882 -23.65 -11.92 -5.61
N LEU A 883 -22.57 -11.20 -5.93
CA LEU A 883 -21.89 -11.33 -7.21
C LEU A 883 -21.18 -12.69 -7.35
N ARG A 884 -20.58 -13.22 -6.27
CA ARG A 884 -19.99 -14.57 -6.28
C ARG A 884 -21.05 -15.68 -6.35
N ALA A 885 -22.22 -15.47 -5.76
CA ALA A 885 -23.38 -16.35 -5.90
C ALA A 885 -23.93 -16.37 -7.33
N GLY A 886 -23.61 -15.38 -8.17
CA GLY A 886 -23.95 -15.31 -9.60
C GLY A 886 -24.90 -14.19 -10.00
N ALA A 887 -25.18 -13.22 -9.11
CA ALA A 887 -25.99 -12.06 -9.46
C ALA A 887 -25.41 -11.30 -10.66
N GLY A 888 -26.29 -10.83 -11.56
CA GLY A 888 -25.87 -10.14 -12.78
C GLY A 888 -25.42 -8.70 -12.50
N ALA A 889 -26.05 -8.05 -11.53
CA ALA A 889 -25.68 -6.73 -11.05
C ALA A 889 -26.08 -6.53 -9.58
N PHE A 890 -25.33 -5.68 -8.89
CA PHE A 890 -25.61 -5.25 -7.52
C PHE A 890 -25.50 -3.73 -7.44
N ILE A 891 -26.47 -3.07 -6.81
CA ILE A 891 -26.47 -1.63 -6.58
C ILE A 891 -26.69 -1.41 -5.09
N GLY A 892 -25.84 -0.60 -4.45
CA GLY A 892 -25.99 -0.26 -3.04
C GLY A 892 -25.35 1.08 -2.71
N THR A 893 -25.62 1.60 -1.52
CA THR A 893 -25.10 2.89 -1.07
C THR A 893 -23.84 2.73 -0.21
N LEU A 894 -22.83 3.56 -0.47
CA LEU A 894 -21.56 3.63 0.26
C LEU A 894 -21.72 4.36 1.61
N TRP A 895 -22.73 5.21 1.76
CA TRP A 895 -23.02 5.94 3.00
C TRP A 895 -24.53 6.16 3.20
N PRO A 896 -24.94 6.59 4.42
CA PRO A 896 -26.32 6.95 4.70
C PRO A 896 -26.91 8.03 3.79
N VAL A 897 -28.07 7.72 3.21
CA VAL A 897 -28.83 8.60 2.31
C VAL A 897 -30.20 8.93 2.90
N ARG A 898 -30.82 10.03 2.45
CA ARG A 898 -32.18 10.40 2.85
C ARG A 898 -33.19 9.56 2.07
N SER A 899 -34.27 9.13 2.74
CA SER A 899 -35.30 8.26 2.12
C SER A 899 -35.91 8.86 0.84
N ASP A 900 -36.25 10.16 0.85
CA ASP A 900 -36.83 10.83 -0.32
C ASP A 900 -35.89 10.86 -1.54
N SER A 901 -34.61 11.15 -1.30
CA SER A 901 -33.58 11.21 -2.34
C SER A 901 -33.23 9.80 -2.85
N ALA A 902 -33.22 8.81 -1.96
CA ALA A 902 -32.99 7.42 -2.32
C ALA A 902 -34.13 6.87 -3.20
N LEU A 903 -35.38 7.18 -2.84
CA LEU A 903 -36.56 6.89 -3.65
C LEU A 903 -36.45 7.53 -5.04
N LEU A 904 -36.11 8.81 -5.12
CA LEU A 904 -35.98 9.52 -6.39
C LEU A 904 -34.87 8.92 -7.27
N PHE A 905 -33.75 8.52 -6.67
CA PHE A 905 -32.68 7.83 -7.38
C PHE A 905 -33.17 6.49 -7.94
N ALA A 906 -33.80 5.66 -7.11
CA ALA A 906 -34.31 4.36 -7.52
C ALA A 906 -35.34 4.50 -8.65
N ASP A 907 -36.34 5.37 -8.50
CA ASP A 907 -37.36 5.59 -9.53
C ASP A 907 -36.76 6.06 -10.86
N THR A 908 -35.84 7.03 -10.81
CA THR A 908 -35.15 7.53 -12.02
C THR A 908 -34.29 6.44 -12.66
N PHE A 909 -33.57 5.66 -11.84
CA PHE A 909 -32.75 4.56 -12.31
C PHE A 909 -33.59 3.50 -13.04
N TYR A 910 -34.70 3.05 -12.46
CA TYR A 910 -35.57 2.06 -13.11
C TYR A 910 -36.28 2.64 -14.33
N ALA A 911 -36.66 3.92 -14.33
CA ALA A 911 -37.19 4.57 -15.52
C ALA A 911 -36.16 4.52 -16.68
N GLN A 912 -34.90 4.82 -16.41
CA GLN A 912 -33.86 4.77 -17.43
C GLN A 912 -33.53 3.33 -17.88
N LEU A 913 -33.44 2.39 -16.95
CA LEU A 913 -33.06 1.01 -17.24
C LEU A 913 -34.19 0.24 -17.95
N VAL A 914 -35.43 0.38 -17.47
CA VAL A 914 -36.58 -0.43 -17.90
C VAL A 914 -37.41 0.29 -18.94
N THR A 915 -37.81 1.54 -18.69
CA THR A 915 -38.71 2.28 -19.60
C THR A 915 -37.97 2.81 -20.82
N GLU A 916 -36.82 3.46 -20.62
CA GLU A 916 -35.98 4.00 -21.70
C GLU A 916 -35.03 2.95 -22.31
N GLY A 917 -34.97 1.75 -21.72
CA GLY A 917 -34.15 0.64 -22.18
C GLY A 917 -32.65 0.93 -22.19
N ARG A 918 -32.17 1.90 -21.39
CA ARG A 918 -30.74 2.26 -21.30
C ARG A 918 -29.93 1.13 -20.66
N SER A 919 -28.61 1.15 -20.88
CA SER A 919 -27.73 0.19 -20.20
C SER A 919 -27.60 0.52 -18.71
N LEU A 920 -27.14 -0.44 -17.92
CA LEU A 920 -26.90 -0.31 -16.48
C LEU A 920 -26.06 0.93 -16.14
N GLY A 921 -24.95 1.12 -16.86
CA GLY A 921 -24.07 2.28 -16.67
C GLY A 921 -24.73 3.60 -17.07
N GLN A 922 -25.51 3.62 -18.16
CA GLN A 922 -26.18 4.84 -18.60
C GLN A 922 -27.36 5.21 -17.68
N ALA A 923 -28.09 4.21 -17.19
CA ALA A 923 -29.17 4.39 -16.24
C ALA A 923 -28.67 4.96 -14.93
N SER A 924 -27.53 4.48 -14.42
CA SER A 924 -26.90 5.04 -13.23
C SER A 924 -26.41 6.47 -13.46
N LEU A 925 -25.71 6.75 -14.55
CA LEU A 925 -25.26 8.11 -14.90
C LEU A 925 -26.44 9.10 -14.99
N ASN A 926 -27.52 8.73 -15.67
CA ASN A 926 -28.69 9.57 -15.84
C ASN A 926 -29.42 9.82 -14.50
N ALA A 927 -29.54 8.80 -13.66
CA ALA A 927 -30.08 8.96 -12.31
C ALA A 927 -29.24 9.95 -11.48
N ARG A 928 -27.90 9.86 -11.56
CA ARG A 928 -27.03 10.80 -10.84
C ARG A 928 -27.21 12.24 -11.32
N ARG A 929 -27.22 12.46 -12.63
CA ARG A 929 -27.40 13.79 -13.24
C ARG A 929 -28.74 14.42 -12.90
N ALA A 930 -29.80 13.62 -12.78
CA ALA A 930 -31.11 14.11 -12.38
C ALA A 930 -31.14 14.60 -10.92
N LEU A 931 -30.36 13.97 -10.04
CA LEU A 931 -30.34 14.31 -8.61
C LEU A 931 -29.32 15.39 -8.22
N ARG A 932 -28.30 15.67 -9.04
CA ARG A 932 -27.18 16.56 -8.63
C ARG A 932 -27.61 17.97 -8.22
N ASP A 933 -28.72 18.47 -8.76
CA ASP A 933 -29.23 19.82 -8.52
C ASP A 933 -30.36 19.85 -7.47
N HIS A 934 -30.70 18.71 -6.86
CA HIS A 934 -31.78 18.61 -5.88
C HIS A 934 -31.28 18.86 -4.44
N GLY A 935 -31.41 20.12 -3.99
CA GLY A 935 -31.46 20.47 -2.56
C GLY A 935 -30.15 20.31 -1.77
N GLY A 936 -29.01 20.15 -2.45
CA GLY A 936 -27.69 20.02 -1.82
C GLY A 936 -27.42 18.68 -1.14
N ASP A 937 -28.25 17.66 -1.36
CA ASP A 937 -28.11 16.32 -0.77
C ASP A 937 -27.22 15.42 -1.64
N PRO A 938 -26.00 15.02 -1.20
CA PRO A 938 -25.03 14.26 -1.99
C PRO A 938 -25.41 12.79 -2.25
N THR A 939 -26.68 12.40 -2.06
CA THR A 939 -27.20 11.03 -2.29
C THR A 939 -26.85 10.49 -3.68
N TRP A 940 -26.78 11.32 -4.72
CA TRP A 940 -26.43 10.86 -6.07
C TRP A 940 -25.00 10.30 -6.17
N LEU A 941 -24.08 10.70 -5.30
CA LEU A 941 -22.72 10.16 -5.27
C LEU A 941 -22.63 8.87 -4.44
N ALA A 942 -23.64 8.57 -3.62
CA ALA A 942 -23.60 7.47 -2.65
C ALA A 942 -23.66 6.08 -3.29
N TYR A 943 -24.27 5.96 -4.47
CA TYR A 943 -24.51 4.65 -5.08
C TYR A 943 -23.24 4.08 -5.69
N ALA A 944 -22.89 2.85 -5.33
CA ALA A 944 -21.92 2.01 -6.03
C ALA A 944 -22.68 0.99 -6.89
N VAL A 945 -22.32 0.90 -8.17
CA VAL A 945 -22.98 0.02 -9.15
C VAL A 945 -21.99 -1.04 -9.59
N TYR A 946 -22.33 -2.31 -9.38
CA TYR A 946 -21.53 -3.46 -9.79
C TYR A 946 -22.22 -4.21 -10.92
N GLY A 947 -21.51 -4.58 -11.98
CA GLY A 947 -22.15 -5.16 -13.17
C GLY A 947 -21.31 -5.10 -14.44
N SER A 948 -21.96 -5.32 -15.58
CA SER A 948 -21.44 -4.88 -16.88
C SER A 948 -22.07 -3.53 -17.22
N PRO A 949 -21.29 -2.50 -17.58
CA PRO A 949 -21.84 -1.17 -17.90
C PRO A 949 -22.80 -1.20 -19.10
N ALA A 950 -22.63 -2.18 -20.00
CA ALA A 950 -23.45 -2.37 -21.18
C ALA A 950 -24.64 -3.33 -20.97
N ALA A 951 -24.85 -3.86 -19.76
CA ALA A 951 -25.99 -4.73 -19.45
C ALA A 951 -27.32 -3.97 -19.62
N ARG A 952 -28.36 -4.61 -20.16
CA ARG A 952 -29.70 -4.01 -20.32
C ARG A 952 -30.75 -4.86 -19.63
N ALA A 953 -31.86 -4.24 -19.20
CA ALA A 953 -32.99 -4.99 -18.70
C ALA A 953 -33.67 -5.79 -19.82
N ALA A 954 -34.03 -7.04 -19.53
CA ALA A 954 -34.84 -7.89 -20.37
C ALA A 954 -36.15 -8.21 -19.64
N THR A 955 -37.23 -7.52 -20.00
CA THR A 955 -38.58 -7.77 -19.47
C THR A 955 -39.35 -8.74 -20.38
N PRO A 956 -40.26 -9.56 -19.83
CA PRO A 956 -41.11 -10.44 -20.62
C PRO A 956 -41.91 -9.66 -21.68
N GLY A 957 -41.68 -9.95 -22.96
CA GLY A 957 -42.34 -9.30 -24.10
C GLY A 957 -41.47 -8.32 -24.89
N THR A 958 -40.30 -7.94 -24.39
CA THR A 958 -39.36 -7.04 -25.08
C THR A 958 -38.34 -7.86 -25.87
N SER A 959 -38.72 -8.37 -27.05
CA SER A 959 -37.75 -8.94 -27.97
C SER A 959 -36.84 -7.82 -28.50
N ALA A 960 -35.55 -7.82 -28.15
CA ALA A 960 -34.58 -6.93 -28.78
C ALA A 960 -34.56 -7.16 -30.32
N PRO A 961 -34.46 -6.10 -31.15
CA PRO A 961 -34.29 -6.27 -32.58
C PRO A 961 -32.98 -7.02 -32.84
N ARG A 962 -33.04 -8.05 -33.67
CA ARG A 962 -31.84 -8.72 -34.18
C ARG A 962 -31.05 -7.70 -35.01
N SER A 963 -29.89 -7.25 -34.51
CA SER A 963 -28.87 -6.54 -35.29
C SER A 963 -27.55 -7.26 -35.18
#